data_AF-A0A317L2U2-F1
#
_entry.id   AF-A0A317L2U2-F1
#
_cell.length_a   1.000
_cell.length_b   1.000
_cell.length_c   1.000
_cell.angle_alpha   90.00
_cell.angle_beta   90.00
_cell.angle_gamma   90.00
#
_symmetry.space_group_name_H-M   'P 1'
#
loop_
_entity.id
_entity.type
_entity.pdbx_description
1 polymer ?
#
loop_
_entity_poly.entity_id
_entity_poly.type
_entity_poly.pdbx_seq_one_letter_code
_entity_poly.pdbx_strand_id
1 'polypeptide(L)'
;MKKIWLCLLVFVLVLSSIPFTAWATPSQDPPFIDDHFEDLDLNKAPEDYQIGPDPQNDINKVMVAEVPPTSIGNDSEKAMKLHDEGGTNVTAQKVFQQQNGTITTEFDFMQPRMAGTSKFFQLKNAEGNKTALSLELRKPAGEEEYTFVYSDNGAYVKLTDPPIDHQWYHFKIIANTVTSTVDIYIDGELVAEEVAFLDDFSEDGIARIASATPGSGGGHLYFDNIKVYPAPTTAPEGLRAISGNEKVQLFWEVGDGALSYNVKRREASGEAFVTIASDINDTTYVDTELVNGTTYYYVVTSNGEKGESEFPEEIEVTPTDTPELPGTPENITSVARDTQVNLQWEPVENANSYVLRRATKPSGPYQVINEKITKTSYTDTGLVNGRTYYYVLSAKHIGGESLPSEELAVTPINSLSMPVDVTAKEKDRSVALSWEAVEGATVYEVKRKDSDQGTFQLLKTVKGTTYEDKELVNGKPYYYVITAKNKATQSLESQAIAVKPKADDGKPNMPKQVNIHNIEDGELQLNWQAVENADYYIVKRRDASDQPYTIVGEELTEPVFTDKSLQNGKEYDYVIHAVNESGIGYSSIQVKGTAAEVIKVAKDGSGDYQTVQAAIDAVPDHNRSRIVIQIGAGVYREKIKIPNKKTNISLIGQGNGPEDTILIYDDNAKTIGPDGEEIGTSDSYSVLVQADDFIAENLTIENDSGNDTAQAVALSARGDRQIYRNVRLIGWQDTLLATDDVRQYYVDSYISGDVDFIFGDATAVFDHSIIHSRDAGYVTAASTKKTNIGYVFYNSKLTAEEGMIDSVELGRPWRPYSNVVYIQTWMGEHIKPHGWNNWGNSENESTARYGEFANSGPSGEAMERYSWTKQLTLEEAMAYMPEKVLAGDDNWNPVEKEILLDSNAILSSLTLDGKSLENFDPNQKEYVVTLPANEDLPAIAAEAMSEKSIVTISQEGTEAKIEVTAEDGLKQIYHIQFVTTDDFGIVLEELISSGEIRHPLAKQLTNAYKLYQYHDEKGAEQQATKFLQKFKAQMEKKPALISDQAYQTLKQIILKLIQK
;
A
#
# COMPACT_ATOMS: atom_id res chain seq x y z
N MET A 1 56.01 -31.52 14.80
CA MET A 1 55.71 -31.30 13.36
C MET A 1 55.97 -32.51 12.42
N LYS A 2 55.98 -33.77 12.89
CA LYS A 2 55.95 -34.96 11.99
C LYS A 2 54.88 -36.02 12.35
N LYS A 3 53.95 -35.69 13.26
CA LYS A 3 52.79 -36.53 13.62
C LYS A 3 51.42 -35.93 13.22
N ILE A 4 51.40 -34.73 12.64
CA ILE A 4 50.16 -34.09 12.14
C ILE A 4 49.96 -34.33 10.64
N TRP A 5 51.03 -34.65 9.90
CA TRP A 5 50.97 -34.92 8.45
C TRP A 5 50.48 -36.33 8.07
N LEU A 6 50.40 -37.28 9.02
CA LEU A 6 49.95 -38.65 8.72
C LEU A 6 48.44 -38.86 8.96
N CYS A 7 47.76 -37.96 9.69
CA CYS A 7 46.31 -38.01 9.86
C CYS A 7 45.54 -37.32 8.72
N LEU A 8 46.14 -36.34 8.03
CA LEU A 8 45.48 -35.67 6.90
C LEU A 8 45.45 -36.52 5.61
N LEU A 9 46.41 -37.45 5.43
CA LEU A 9 46.48 -38.24 4.18
C LEU A 9 45.47 -39.41 4.13
N VAL A 10 44.94 -39.84 5.28
CA VAL A 10 43.93 -40.92 5.36
C VAL A 10 42.50 -40.37 5.25
N PHE A 11 42.29 -39.07 5.56
CA PHE A 11 40.98 -38.43 5.43
C PHE A 11 40.65 -38.04 3.97
N VAL A 12 41.67 -37.88 3.10
CA VAL A 12 41.50 -37.49 1.69
C VAL A 12 41.24 -38.68 0.76
N LEU A 13 41.51 -39.93 1.17
CA LEU A 13 41.40 -41.12 0.32
C LEU A 13 40.09 -41.91 0.47
N VAL A 14 39.16 -41.50 1.34
CA VAL A 14 37.88 -42.21 1.58
C VAL A 14 36.65 -41.48 1.02
N LEU A 15 36.80 -40.27 0.47
CA LEU A 15 35.68 -39.50 -0.11
C LEU A 15 35.63 -39.50 -1.65
N SER A 16 36.51 -40.24 -2.34
CA SER A 16 36.57 -40.24 -3.82
C SER A 16 35.72 -41.31 -4.52
N SER A 17 34.61 -41.76 -3.93
CA SER A 17 33.71 -42.73 -4.60
C SER A 17 32.23 -42.61 -4.20
N ILE A 18 31.69 -41.41 -4.29
CA ILE A 18 30.23 -41.17 -4.38
C ILE A 18 30.01 -40.08 -5.44
N PRO A 19 29.16 -40.28 -6.46
CA PRO A 19 28.92 -39.27 -7.49
C PRO A 19 28.24 -38.04 -6.89
N PHE A 20 28.84 -36.86 -7.09
CA PHE A 20 28.23 -35.57 -6.78
C PHE A 20 27.17 -35.26 -7.83
N THR A 21 25.90 -35.29 -7.44
CA THR A 21 24.81 -34.61 -8.15
C THR A 21 24.92 -33.11 -7.90
N ALA A 22 24.76 -32.34 -8.97
CA ALA A 22 24.75 -30.88 -8.97
C ALA A 22 23.76 -30.33 -7.93
N TRP A 23 24.18 -29.31 -7.18
CA TRP A 23 23.28 -28.50 -6.37
C TRP A 23 22.68 -27.44 -7.26
N ALA A 24 21.36 -27.46 -7.33
CA ALA A 24 20.51 -26.57 -8.07
C ALA A 24 20.57 -25.13 -7.52
N THR A 25 20.39 -24.19 -8.44
CA THR A 25 20.02 -22.78 -8.22
C THR A 25 18.76 -22.65 -7.33
N PRO A 26 18.52 -21.48 -6.71
CA PRO A 26 17.24 -21.22 -6.05
C PRO A 26 16.12 -21.36 -7.08
N SER A 27 15.07 -22.11 -6.75
CA SER A 27 13.99 -22.45 -7.66
C SER A 27 13.12 -21.23 -7.98
N GLN A 28 13.24 -20.71 -9.20
CA GLN A 28 12.09 -20.15 -9.91
C GLN A 28 11.12 -21.32 -10.15
N ASP A 29 9.87 -21.20 -9.71
CA ASP A 29 8.85 -22.20 -10.08
C ASP A 29 8.68 -22.13 -11.61
N PRO A 30 8.82 -23.25 -12.35
CA PRO A 30 8.75 -23.23 -13.80
C PRO A 30 7.34 -22.79 -14.27
N PRO A 31 7.24 -22.11 -15.43
CA PRO A 31 5.96 -21.72 -16.03
C PRO A 31 5.05 -22.95 -16.21
N PHE A 32 3.74 -22.76 -16.07
CA PHE A 32 2.75 -23.83 -16.23
C PHE A 32 2.69 -24.39 -17.66
N ILE A 33 2.97 -23.53 -18.65
CA ILE A 33 3.21 -23.88 -20.06
C ILE A 33 4.38 -23.02 -20.53
N ASP A 34 5.33 -23.64 -21.25
CA ASP A 34 6.42 -22.96 -21.96
C ASP A 34 6.76 -23.79 -23.21
N ASP A 35 5.96 -23.59 -24.26
CA ASP A 35 6.05 -24.37 -25.49
C ASP A 35 6.58 -23.50 -26.64
N HIS A 36 7.79 -23.81 -27.11
CA HIS A 36 8.47 -23.12 -28.22
C HIS A 36 8.65 -24.00 -29.49
N PHE A 37 8.27 -25.28 -29.45
CA PHE A 37 8.24 -26.26 -30.56
C PHE A 37 9.51 -26.49 -31.42
N GLU A 38 10.58 -25.71 -31.29
CA GLU A 38 11.77 -25.75 -32.16
C GLU A 38 12.53 -27.08 -32.11
N ASP A 39 12.56 -27.72 -30.94
CA ASP A 39 13.26 -28.99 -30.73
C ASP A 39 12.45 -30.22 -31.11
N LEU A 40 11.22 -30.04 -31.60
CA LEU A 40 10.32 -31.14 -31.91
C LEU A 40 10.45 -31.63 -33.38
N ASP A 41 10.11 -32.89 -33.57
CA ASP A 41 10.08 -33.54 -34.89
C ASP A 41 8.90 -33.04 -35.74
N LEU A 42 9.18 -32.71 -37.01
CA LEU A 42 8.15 -32.32 -37.97
C LEU A 42 7.09 -33.43 -38.18
N ASN A 43 5.87 -33.00 -38.48
CA ASN A 43 4.70 -33.84 -38.74
C ASN A 43 4.23 -34.71 -37.57
N LYS A 44 4.70 -34.43 -36.35
CA LYS A 44 4.18 -35.04 -35.12
C LYS A 44 3.31 -34.04 -34.35
N ALA A 45 2.26 -34.52 -33.71
CA ALA A 45 1.51 -33.70 -32.76
C ALA A 45 2.39 -33.42 -31.53
N PRO A 46 2.40 -32.19 -30.99
CA PRO A 46 3.05 -31.91 -29.72
C PRO A 46 2.51 -32.83 -28.60
N GLU A 47 3.40 -33.29 -27.73
CA GLU A 47 3.02 -34.10 -26.56
C GLU A 47 2.16 -33.26 -25.59
N ASP A 48 1.30 -33.92 -24.81
CA ASP A 48 0.40 -33.31 -23.80
C ASP A 48 -0.74 -32.40 -24.31
N TYR A 49 -0.88 -32.22 -25.64
CA TYR A 49 -2.06 -31.59 -26.22
C TYR A 49 -3.21 -32.59 -26.45
N GLN A 50 -4.40 -32.21 -26.01
CA GLN A 50 -5.66 -32.85 -26.39
C GLN A 50 -6.10 -32.31 -27.75
N ILE A 51 -6.05 -33.16 -28.76
CA ILE A 51 -6.24 -32.78 -30.16
C ILE A 51 -7.49 -33.41 -30.77
N GLY A 52 -8.14 -32.71 -31.69
CA GLY A 52 -9.28 -33.20 -32.47
C GLY A 52 -9.17 -32.81 -33.95
N PRO A 53 -9.75 -33.57 -34.89
CA PRO A 53 -10.54 -34.79 -34.67
C PRO A 53 -9.68 -36.02 -34.29
N ASP A 54 -10.28 -36.99 -33.58
CA ASP A 54 -9.65 -38.28 -33.26
C ASP A 54 -10.49 -39.42 -33.90
N PRO A 55 -9.93 -40.22 -34.84
CA PRO A 55 -8.55 -40.17 -35.33
C PRO A 55 -8.27 -39.00 -36.27
N GLN A 56 -7.04 -38.50 -36.25
CA GLN A 56 -6.54 -37.50 -37.21
C GLN A 56 -6.35 -38.11 -38.61
N ASN A 57 -6.39 -37.26 -39.63
CA ASN A 57 -6.16 -37.65 -41.03
C ASN A 57 -5.30 -36.61 -41.75
N ASP A 58 -4.98 -36.86 -43.03
CA ASP A 58 -4.05 -36.00 -43.78
C ASP A 58 -4.58 -34.57 -44.01
N ILE A 59 -5.89 -34.35 -43.96
CA ILE A 59 -6.52 -33.05 -44.20
C ILE A 59 -6.98 -32.34 -42.91
N ASN A 60 -7.04 -33.04 -41.79
CA ASN A 60 -7.43 -32.50 -40.48
C ASN A 60 -6.53 -33.12 -39.40
N LYS A 61 -5.47 -32.39 -39.01
CA LYS A 61 -4.50 -32.83 -38.00
C LYS A 61 -3.82 -31.67 -37.29
N VAL A 62 -3.24 -31.96 -36.12
CA VAL A 62 -2.37 -31.06 -35.36
C VAL A 62 -0.94 -31.59 -35.49
N MET A 63 0.00 -30.75 -35.88
CA MET A 63 1.38 -31.17 -36.06
C MET A 63 2.36 -30.01 -35.89
N VAL A 64 3.59 -30.32 -35.51
CA VAL A 64 4.74 -29.41 -35.67
C VAL A 64 5.06 -29.29 -37.16
N ALA A 65 5.12 -28.08 -37.67
CA ALA A 65 5.38 -27.79 -39.08
C ALA A 65 6.40 -26.67 -39.21
N GLU A 66 7.10 -26.63 -40.34
CA GLU A 66 7.92 -25.47 -40.71
C GLU A 66 7.05 -24.22 -40.83
N VAL A 67 7.56 -23.11 -40.32
CA VAL A 67 6.96 -21.80 -40.49
C VAL A 67 7.03 -21.42 -41.99
N PRO A 68 5.94 -20.91 -42.60
CA PRO A 68 5.95 -20.54 -44.02
C PRO A 68 7.04 -19.50 -44.33
N PRO A 69 7.90 -19.69 -45.36
CA PRO A 69 9.00 -18.76 -45.66
C PRO A 69 8.59 -17.32 -46.01
N THR A 70 7.30 -17.09 -46.24
CA THR A 70 6.71 -15.78 -46.54
C THR A 70 6.17 -15.06 -45.30
N SER A 71 6.32 -15.64 -44.10
CA SER A 71 5.89 -14.99 -42.87
C SER A 71 6.79 -13.84 -42.47
N ILE A 72 6.21 -12.90 -41.74
CA ILE A 72 6.86 -11.72 -41.17
C ILE A 72 6.45 -11.57 -39.71
N GLY A 73 7.35 -11.06 -38.86
CA GLY A 73 7.04 -10.76 -37.45
C GLY A 73 7.48 -11.78 -36.40
N ASN A 74 8.11 -12.90 -36.78
CA ASN A 74 8.85 -13.75 -35.84
C ASN A 74 10.02 -14.47 -36.55
N ASP A 75 10.97 -14.99 -35.76
CA ASP A 75 12.18 -15.69 -36.23
C ASP A 75 12.10 -17.22 -36.07
N SER A 76 10.93 -17.75 -35.72
CA SER A 76 10.71 -19.19 -35.47
C SER A 76 10.88 -20.03 -36.73
N GLU A 77 11.54 -21.18 -36.62
CA GLU A 77 11.72 -22.13 -37.72
C GLU A 77 10.58 -23.16 -37.77
N LYS A 78 10.06 -23.54 -36.59
CA LYS A 78 8.96 -24.50 -36.43
C LYS A 78 7.88 -23.95 -35.50
N ALA A 79 6.65 -24.37 -35.74
CA ALA A 79 5.52 -23.98 -34.91
C ALA A 79 4.48 -25.11 -34.84
N MET A 80 3.62 -25.06 -33.83
CA MET A 80 2.43 -25.89 -33.80
C MET A 80 1.44 -25.41 -34.86
N LYS A 81 1.08 -26.31 -35.78
CA LYS A 81 0.10 -26.07 -36.84
C LYS A 81 -1.17 -26.87 -36.61
N LEU A 82 -2.31 -26.19 -36.56
CA LEU A 82 -3.63 -26.80 -36.71
C LEU A 82 -3.95 -26.83 -38.21
N HIS A 83 -3.70 -27.97 -38.85
CA HIS A 83 -3.85 -28.17 -40.29
C HIS A 83 -5.29 -28.53 -40.67
N ASP A 84 -6.05 -27.53 -41.11
CA ASP A 84 -7.43 -27.64 -41.56
C ASP A 84 -7.61 -27.48 -43.09
N GLU A 85 -7.76 -28.59 -43.81
CA GLU A 85 -8.15 -28.68 -45.24
C GLU A 85 -9.54 -29.35 -45.43
N GLY A 86 -10.21 -29.75 -44.35
CA GLY A 86 -11.45 -30.50 -44.40
C GLY A 86 -12.69 -29.74 -43.91
N GLY A 87 -13.80 -30.46 -43.76
CA GLY A 87 -15.09 -29.92 -43.34
C GLY A 87 -15.33 -29.96 -41.82
N THR A 88 -14.31 -30.24 -41.02
CA THR A 88 -14.39 -30.40 -39.56
C THR A 88 -13.33 -29.55 -38.89
N ASN A 89 -13.70 -28.88 -37.80
CA ASN A 89 -12.77 -28.08 -37.02
C ASN A 89 -11.62 -28.96 -36.48
N VAL A 90 -10.40 -28.46 -36.60
CA VAL A 90 -9.23 -29.01 -35.91
C VAL A 90 -9.10 -28.27 -34.58
N THR A 91 -8.92 -29.01 -33.50
CA THR A 91 -8.82 -28.46 -32.15
C THR A 91 -7.52 -28.88 -31.48
N ALA A 92 -6.97 -27.99 -30.67
CA ALA A 92 -5.84 -28.26 -29.80
C ALA A 92 -6.13 -27.62 -28.44
N GLN A 93 -5.94 -28.37 -27.36
CA GLN A 93 -6.15 -27.88 -25.99
C GLN A 93 -5.04 -28.41 -25.10
N LYS A 94 -4.55 -27.59 -24.17
CA LYS A 94 -3.61 -28.01 -23.14
C LYS A 94 -4.19 -27.68 -21.78
N VAL A 95 -4.19 -28.67 -20.89
CA VAL A 95 -4.67 -28.53 -19.52
C VAL A 95 -3.46 -28.38 -18.61
N PHE A 96 -3.50 -27.41 -17.71
CA PHE A 96 -2.47 -27.12 -16.73
C PHE A 96 -3.09 -27.01 -15.33
N GLN A 97 -2.26 -26.81 -14.31
CA GLN A 97 -2.74 -26.67 -12.94
C GLN A 97 -3.66 -25.44 -12.81
N GLN A 98 -4.80 -25.61 -12.14
CA GLN A 98 -5.76 -24.52 -11.90
C GLN A 98 -5.11 -23.33 -11.19
N GLN A 99 -5.29 -22.14 -11.76
CA GLN A 99 -4.81 -20.87 -11.24
C GLN A 99 -5.96 -19.97 -10.81
N ASN A 100 -5.79 -19.31 -9.67
CA ASN A 100 -6.65 -18.24 -9.18
C ASN A 100 -5.81 -16.97 -8.97
N GLY A 101 -6.43 -15.79 -9.05
CA GLY A 101 -5.73 -14.51 -9.07
C GLY A 101 -5.40 -14.09 -10.50
N THR A 102 -4.26 -13.41 -10.67
CA THR A 102 -3.79 -12.95 -11.98
C THR A 102 -2.97 -14.04 -12.68
N ILE A 103 -3.34 -14.36 -13.91
CA ILE A 103 -2.60 -15.26 -14.80
C ILE A 103 -2.24 -14.52 -16.08
N THR A 104 -0.97 -14.65 -16.49
CA THR A 104 -0.49 -14.12 -17.76
C THR A 104 -0.39 -15.25 -18.77
N THR A 105 -0.96 -15.04 -19.96
CA THR A 105 -0.74 -15.90 -21.12
C THR A 105 -0.18 -15.10 -22.27
N GLU A 106 0.96 -15.56 -22.77
CA GLU A 106 1.61 -15.02 -23.96
C GLU A 106 1.68 -16.09 -25.04
N PHE A 107 1.50 -15.68 -26.29
CA PHE A 107 1.68 -16.56 -27.44
C PHE A 107 1.83 -15.76 -28.72
N ASP A 108 2.59 -16.31 -29.66
CA ASP A 108 2.66 -15.82 -31.01
C ASP A 108 1.63 -16.57 -31.87
N PHE A 109 0.88 -15.81 -32.67
CA PHE A 109 -0.19 -16.35 -33.50
C PHE A 109 -0.07 -15.85 -34.94
N MET A 110 -0.22 -16.78 -35.89
CA MET A 110 -0.26 -16.47 -37.31
C MET A 110 -1.26 -17.34 -38.06
N GLN A 111 -1.88 -16.74 -39.07
CA GLN A 111 -2.73 -17.44 -40.02
C GLN A 111 -2.30 -17.11 -41.46
N PRO A 112 -1.98 -18.12 -42.30
CA PRO A 112 -1.53 -17.89 -43.68
C PRO A 112 -2.64 -17.36 -44.59
N ARG A 113 -3.90 -17.61 -44.24
CA ARG A 113 -5.06 -17.20 -45.02
C ARG A 113 -6.32 -17.14 -44.15
N MET A 114 -7.03 -16.02 -44.21
CA MET A 114 -8.33 -15.86 -43.53
C MET A 114 -9.45 -16.63 -44.26
N ALA A 115 -9.74 -17.86 -43.83
CA ALA A 115 -10.64 -18.79 -44.53
C ALA A 115 -12.01 -19.03 -43.86
N GLY A 116 -12.25 -18.45 -42.68
CA GLY A 116 -13.48 -18.65 -41.92
C GLY A 116 -13.39 -18.16 -40.48
N THR A 117 -14.47 -18.31 -39.72
CA THR A 117 -14.50 -17.95 -38.31
C THR A 117 -13.75 -18.96 -37.47
N SER A 118 -12.71 -18.54 -36.75
CA SER A 118 -11.94 -19.39 -35.83
C SER A 118 -12.08 -18.90 -34.39
N LYS A 119 -12.00 -19.82 -33.44
CA LYS A 119 -11.79 -19.52 -32.01
C LYS A 119 -10.33 -19.80 -31.72
N PHE A 120 -9.46 -18.88 -32.14
CA PHE A 120 -8.04 -19.17 -32.16
C PHE A 120 -7.46 -19.27 -30.75
N PHE A 121 -8.02 -18.56 -29.76
CA PHE A 121 -7.55 -18.68 -28.38
C PHE A 121 -8.70 -18.54 -27.37
N GLN A 122 -8.70 -19.41 -26.36
CA GLN A 122 -9.66 -19.38 -25.25
C GLN A 122 -8.98 -19.71 -23.92
N LEU A 123 -9.36 -18.98 -22.87
CA LEU A 123 -9.05 -19.32 -21.48
C LEU A 123 -10.25 -20.02 -20.86
N LYS A 124 -10.03 -21.21 -20.29
CA LYS A 124 -11.11 -22.08 -19.79
C LYS A 124 -10.76 -22.70 -18.44
N ASN A 125 -11.79 -23.21 -17.76
CA ASN A 125 -11.62 -24.01 -16.55
C ASN A 125 -11.10 -25.43 -16.87
N ALA A 126 -10.79 -26.19 -15.83
CA ALA A 126 -10.20 -27.52 -15.94
C ALA A 126 -11.08 -28.51 -16.72
N GLU A 127 -12.41 -28.40 -16.64
CA GLU A 127 -13.37 -29.24 -17.37
C GLU A 127 -13.59 -28.77 -18.82
N GLY A 128 -13.28 -27.51 -19.13
CA GLY A 128 -13.46 -26.90 -20.44
C GLY A 128 -14.92 -26.60 -20.79
N ASN A 129 -15.83 -26.55 -19.81
CA ASN A 129 -17.24 -26.20 -19.99
C ASN A 129 -17.53 -24.71 -19.73
N LYS A 130 -16.65 -24.00 -19.02
CA LYS A 130 -16.69 -22.54 -18.85
C LYS A 130 -15.59 -21.85 -19.64
N THR A 131 -15.83 -20.60 -20.04
CA THR A 131 -14.91 -19.78 -20.83
C THR A 131 -14.74 -18.43 -20.15
N ALA A 132 -13.51 -18.05 -19.80
CA ALA A 132 -13.23 -16.71 -19.26
C ALA A 132 -13.12 -15.72 -20.43
N LEU A 133 -12.29 -16.07 -21.42
CA LEU A 133 -12.04 -15.29 -22.62
C LEU A 133 -12.19 -16.15 -23.87
N SER A 134 -12.75 -15.58 -24.93
CA SER A 134 -12.75 -16.17 -26.27
C SER A 134 -12.31 -15.14 -27.29
N LEU A 135 -11.10 -15.31 -27.81
CA LEU A 135 -10.56 -14.54 -28.93
C LEU A 135 -10.90 -15.27 -30.23
N GLU A 136 -11.47 -14.51 -31.17
CA GLU A 136 -11.96 -15.04 -32.42
C GLU A 136 -11.46 -14.22 -33.61
N LEU A 137 -11.29 -14.88 -34.74
CA LEU A 137 -11.22 -14.24 -36.03
C LEU A 137 -12.62 -14.27 -36.63
N ARG A 138 -13.26 -13.11 -36.80
CA ARG A 138 -14.65 -13.01 -37.27
C ARG A 138 -14.89 -11.73 -38.05
N LYS A 139 -15.96 -11.69 -38.84
CA LYS A 139 -16.55 -10.45 -39.39
C LYS A 139 -17.63 -9.92 -38.43
N PRO A 140 -17.34 -8.96 -37.54
CA PRO A 140 -18.36 -8.39 -36.67
C PRO A 140 -19.36 -7.55 -37.47
N ALA A 141 -20.49 -7.20 -36.86
CA ALA A 141 -21.55 -6.46 -37.55
C ALA A 141 -21.03 -5.08 -38.02
N GLY A 142 -21.09 -4.83 -39.33
CA GLY A 142 -20.64 -3.57 -39.94
C GLY A 142 -19.25 -3.62 -40.57
N GLU A 143 -18.51 -4.72 -40.43
CA GLU A 143 -17.20 -4.90 -41.06
C GLU A 143 -17.30 -5.81 -42.30
N GLU A 144 -16.58 -5.47 -43.37
CA GLU A 144 -16.54 -6.27 -44.62
C GLU A 144 -15.47 -7.37 -44.56
N GLU A 145 -14.46 -7.19 -43.72
CA GLU A 145 -13.28 -8.05 -43.57
C GLU A 145 -13.27 -8.77 -42.21
N TYR A 146 -12.44 -9.81 -42.09
CA TYR A 146 -12.22 -10.49 -40.82
C TYR A 146 -11.32 -9.59 -39.94
N THR A 147 -11.62 -9.50 -38.65
CA THR A 147 -10.79 -8.81 -37.66
C THR A 147 -10.57 -9.72 -36.46
N PHE A 148 -9.56 -9.41 -35.63
CA PHE A 148 -9.52 -9.97 -34.28
C PHE A 148 -10.63 -9.34 -33.45
N VAL A 149 -11.37 -10.19 -32.76
CA VAL A 149 -12.45 -9.79 -31.87
C VAL A 149 -12.35 -10.58 -30.57
N TYR A 150 -12.90 -10.01 -29.49
CA TYR A 150 -13.31 -10.80 -28.35
C TYR A 150 -14.83 -10.94 -28.32
N SER A 151 -15.32 -12.03 -27.75
CA SER A 151 -16.74 -12.24 -27.50
C SER A 151 -17.15 -11.50 -26.22
N ASP A 152 -18.27 -10.78 -26.26
CA ASP A 152 -18.89 -10.12 -25.11
C ASP A 152 -20.40 -10.36 -25.13
N ASN A 153 -20.90 -11.26 -24.28
CA ASN A 153 -22.34 -11.54 -24.13
C ASN A 153 -23.12 -11.74 -25.46
N GLY A 154 -22.47 -12.34 -26.46
CA GLY A 154 -23.05 -12.59 -27.79
C GLY A 154 -22.77 -11.51 -28.84
N ALA A 155 -22.16 -10.40 -28.45
CA ALA A 155 -21.54 -9.42 -29.35
C ALA A 155 -20.07 -9.77 -29.64
N TYR A 156 -19.53 -9.20 -30.72
CA TYR A 156 -18.15 -9.38 -31.15
C TYR A 156 -17.50 -8.01 -31.29
N VAL A 157 -16.61 -7.67 -30.36
CA VAL A 157 -16.00 -6.35 -30.27
C VAL A 157 -14.63 -6.39 -30.97
N LYS A 158 -14.42 -5.46 -31.91
CA LYS A 158 -13.19 -5.34 -32.71
C LYS A 158 -12.02 -4.92 -31.81
N LEU A 159 -10.92 -5.66 -31.88
CA LEU A 159 -9.66 -5.38 -31.15
C LEU A 159 -8.67 -4.57 -31.99
N THR A 160 -8.58 -4.86 -33.29
CA THR A 160 -7.65 -4.20 -34.22
C THR A 160 -8.25 -4.15 -35.63
N ASP A 161 -7.60 -3.41 -36.52
CA ASP A 161 -7.87 -3.43 -37.95
C ASP A 161 -7.63 -4.82 -38.58
N PRO A 162 -8.11 -5.07 -39.81
CA PRO A 162 -8.00 -6.39 -40.43
C PRO A 162 -6.55 -6.93 -40.43
N PRO A 163 -6.31 -8.16 -39.92
CA PRO A 163 -4.98 -8.72 -39.86
C PRO A 163 -4.46 -9.09 -41.24
N ILE A 164 -3.15 -8.91 -41.44
CA ILE A 164 -2.41 -9.23 -42.66
C ILE A 164 -2.13 -10.74 -42.72
N ASP A 165 -2.39 -11.36 -43.88
CA ASP A 165 -2.01 -12.76 -44.15
C ASP A 165 -0.49 -12.95 -43.94
N HIS A 166 -0.08 -14.06 -43.32
CA HIS A 166 1.33 -14.40 -43.01
C HIS A 166 2.04 -13.51 -41.97
N GLN A 167 1.36 -12.54 -41.36
CA GLN A 167 1.92 -11.77 -40.23
C GLN A 167 1.75 -12.53 -38.92
N TRP A 168 2.82 -12.60 -38.13
CA TRP A 168 2.78 -13.01 -36.73
C TRP A 168 2.41 -11.84 -35.84
N TYR A 169 1.54 -12.11 -34.88
CA TYR A 169 1.13 -11.17 -33.85
C TYR A 169 1.47 -11.76 -32.48
N HIS A 170 2.03 -10.92 -31.61
CA HIS A 170 2.30 -11.29 -30.24
C HIS A 170 1.10 -10.89 -29.36
N PHE A 171 0.46 -11.88 -28.73
CA PHE A 171 -0.63 -11.64 -27.79
C PHE A 171 -0.12 -11.77 -26.36
N LYS A 172 -0.44 -10.77 -25.53
CA LYS A 172 -0.31 -10.86 -24.06
C LYS A 172 -1.68 -10.65 -23.43
N ILE A 173 -2.12 -11.65 -22.67
CA ILE A 173 -3.43 -11.70 -22.02
C ILE A 173 -3.22 -11.74 -20.52
N ILE A 174 -3.75 -10.75 -19.80
CA ILE A 174 -3.69 -10.69 -18.35
C ILE A 174 -5.11 -10.91 -17.82
N ALA A 175 -5.39 -12.10 -17.29
CA ALA A 175 -6.71 -12.45 -16.78
C ALA A 175 -6.69 -12.50 -15.26
N ASN A 176 -7.65 -11.85 -14.62
CA ASN A 176 -7.79 -11.82 -13.17
C ASN A 176 -9.11 -12.48 -12.74
N THR A 177 -9.01 -13.62 -12.04
CA THR A 177 -10.19 -14.37 -11.59
C THR A 177 -10.89 -13.75 -10.38
N VAL A 178 -10.27 -12.78 -9.70
CA VAL A 178 -10.86 -12.05 -8.57
C VAL A 178 -11.79 -10.96 -9.09
N THR A 179 -11.32 -10.16 -10.05
CA THR A 179 -12.13 -9.10 -10.68
C THR A 179 -12.99 -9.64 -11.82
N SER A 180 -12.75 -10.87 -12.29
CA SER A 180 -13.38 -11.47 -13.47
C SER A 180 -13.21 -10.62 -14.73
N THR A 181 -12.02 -10.06 -14.91
CA THR A 181 -11.67 -9.19 -16.04
C THR A 181 -10.38 -9.63 -16.74
N VAL A 182 -10.26 -9.25 -18.02
CA VAL A 182 -9.09 -9.49 -18.86
C VAL A 182 -8.61 -8.19 -19.50
N ASP A 183 -7.30 -7.97 -19.47
CA ASP A 183 -6.63 -7.02 -20.34
C ASP A 183 -5.98 -7.74 -21.52
N ILE A 184 -6.13 -7.17 -22.71
CA ILE A 184 -5.69 -7.75 -23.98
C ILE A 184 -4.70 -6.79 -24.63
N TYR A 185 -3.48 -7.29 -24.83
CA TYR A 185 -2.42 -6.60 -25.56
C TYR A 185 -2.13 -7.32 -26.87
N ILE A 186 -1.88 -6.54 -27.93
CA ILE A 186 -1.40 -7.03 -29.22
C ILE A 186 -0.14 -6.23 -29.56
N ASP A 187 0.96 -6.93 -29.82
CA ASP A 187 2.27 -6.33 -30.15
C ASP A 187 2.72 -5.26 -29.14
N GLY A 188 2.39 -5.47 -27.86
CA GLY A 188 2.71 -4.57 -26.74
C GLY A 188 1.71 -3.43 -26.51
N GLU A 189 0.74 -3.20 -27.40
CA GLU A 189 -0.30 -2.18 -27.21
C GLU A 189 -1.54 -2.72 -26.51
N LEU A 190 -2.05 -2.04 -25.48
CA LEU A 190 -3.32 -2.36 -24.83
C LEU A 190 -4.48 -2.04 -25.77
N VAL A 191 -5.20 -3.06 -26.24
CA VAL A 191 -6.28 -2.93 -27.21
C VAL A 191 -7.67 -3.13 -26.60
N ALA A 192 -7.77 -3.80 -25.45
CA ALA A 192 -8.99 -3.87 -24.67
C ALA A 192 -8.66 -3.98 -23.17
N GLU A 193 -9.36 -3.21 -22.37
CA GLU A 193 -9.15 -3.05 -20.93
C GLU A 193 -10.38 -3.57 -20.17
N GLU A 194 -10.15 -4.30 -19.08
CA GLU A 194 -11.15 -4.84 -18.17
C GLU A 194 -12.30 -5.60 -18.87
N VAL A 195 -11.99 -6.39 -19.89
CA VAL A 195 -12.98 -7.24 -20.59
C VAL A 195 -13.56 -8.23 -19.59
N ALA A 196 -14.87 -8.12 -19.32
CA ALA A 196 -15.55 -9.02 -18.41
C ALA A 196 -15.47 -10.48 -18.89
N PHE A 197 -15.28 -11.39 -17.95
CA PHE A 197 -15.32 -12.82 -18.26
C PHE A 197 -16.69 -13.22 -18.81
N LEU A 198 -16.69 -14.17 -19.75
CA LEU A 198 -17.93 -14.71 -20.32
C LEU A 198 -18.72 -15.58 -19.32
N ASP A 199 -18.01 -16.26 -18.43
CA ASP A 199 -18.57 -17.07 -17.34
C ASP A 199 -17.89 -16.70 -16.01
N ASP A 200 -18.49 -17.08 -14.88
CA ASP A 200 -17.90 -16.89 -13.54
C ASP A 200 -16.81 -17.93 -13.24
N PHE A 201 -15.61 -17.45 -12.88
CA PHE A 201 -14.41 -18.23 -12.59
C PHE A 201 -13.94 -18.14 -11.13
N SER A 202 -14.68 -17.50 -10.23
CA SER A 202 -14.23 -17.22 -8.85
C SER A 202 -13.95 -18.49 -8.03
N GLU A 203 -14.61 -19.62 -8.34
CA GLU A 203 -14.39 -20.92 -7.70
C GLU A 203 -13.56 -21.90 -8.56
N ASP A 204 -13.60 -21.76 -9.89
CA ASP A 204 -13.09 -22.74 -10.85
C ASP A 204 -11.67 -22.44 -11.35
N GLY A 205 -11.22 -21.19 -11.28
CA GLY A 205 -9.91 -20.76 -11.78
C GLY A 205 -9.69 -21.03 -13.28
N ILE A 206 -8.57 -20.54 -13.81
CA ILE A 206 -8.15 -20.80 -15.19
C ILE A 206 -7.18 -21.97 -15.19
N ALA A 207 -7.41 -22.97 -16.05
CA ALA A 207 -6.63 -24.21 -16.05
C ALA A 207 -6.44 -24.81 -17.45
N ARG A 208 -6.89 -24.12 -18.50
CA ARG A 208 -6.88 -24.65 -19.85
C ARG A 208 -6.77 -23.54 -20.89
N ILE A 209 -5.87 -23.73 -21.85
CA ILE A 209 -5.87 -23.02 -23.13
C ILE A 209 -6.51 -23.90 -24.22
N ALA A 210 -7.27 -23.29 -25.12
CA ALA A 210 -7.94 -24.01 -26.19
C ALA A 210 -8.00 -23.21 -27.50
N SER A 211 -7.86 -23.92 -28.62
CA SER A 211 -7.92 -23.37 -29.97
C SER A 211 -8.76 -24.24 -30.89
N ALA A 212 -9.47 -23.62 -31.84
CA ALA A 212 -10.28 -24.31 -32.85
C ALA A 212 -10.26 -23.58 -34.21
N THR A 213 -9.97 -24.32 -35.27
CA THR A 213 -10.03 -23.82 -36.66
C THR A 213 -11.49 -23.67 -37.15
N PRO A 214 -11.74 -23.03 -38.31
CA PRO A 214 -13.09 -22.85 -38.84
C PRO A 214 -13.79 -24.12 -39.37
N GLY A 215 -13.04 -25.15 -39.77
CA GLY A 215 -13.59 -26.35 -40.42
C GLY A 215 -14.08 -26.11 -41.85
N SER A 216 -13.61 -25.05 -42.52
CA SER A 216 -14.01 -24.66 -43.88
C SER A 216 -12.97 -25.00 -44.96
N GLY A 217 -11.81 -25.55 -44.56
CA GLY A 217 -10.67 -25.80 -45.43
C GLY A 217 -9.85 -24.54 -45.75
N GLY A 218 -8.52 -24.63 -45.58
CA GLY A 218 -7.57 -23.54 -45.80
C GLY A 218 -7.40 -22.58 -44.60
N GLY A 219 -8.07 -22.84 -43.48
CA GLY A 219 -8.03 -22.05 -42.24
C GLY A 219 -6.98 -22.56 -41.26
N HIS A 220 -5.72 -22.67 -41.70
CA HIS A 220 -4.63 -23.14 -40.85
C HIS A 220 -4.28 -22.12 -39.78
N LEU A 221 -4.06 -22.59 -38.54
CA LEU A 221 -3.57 -21.75 -37.44
C LEU A 221 -2.16 -22.18 -37.07
N TYR A 222 -1.28 -21.22 -36.83
CA TYR A 222 0.07 -21.43 -36.34
C TYR A 222 0.22 -20.76 -34.97
N PHE A 223 0.79 -21.49 -34.02
CA PHE A 223 1.12 -21.01 -32.69
C PHE A 223 2.57 -21.31 -32.36
N ASP A 224 3.22 -20.36 -31.70
CA ASP A 224 4.54 -20.54 -31.12
C ASP A 224 4.72 -19.70 -29.85
N ASN A 225 5.81 -19.94 -29.11
CA ASN A 225 6.18 -19.21 -27.89
C ASN A 225 5.03 -19.11 -26.87
N ILE A 226 4.30 -20.20 -26.68
CA ILE A 226 3.14 -20.23 -25.78
C ILE A 226 3.65 -20.32 -24.34
N LYS A 227 3.39 -19.27 -23.56
CA LYS A 227 3.74 -19.20 -22.14
C LYS A 227 2.50 -18.97 -21.29
N VAL A 228 2.35 -19.76 -20.24
CA VAL A 228 1.32 -19.56 -19.22
C VAL A 228 1.98 -19.63 -17.86
N TYR A 229 1.91 -18.55 -17.10
CA TYR A 229 2.61 -18.44 -15.83
C TYR A 229 1.86 -17.52 -14.85
N PRO A 230 2.03 -17.73 -13.52
CA PRO A 230 1.60 -16.72 -12.56
C PRO A 230 2.61 -15.58 -12.65
N ALA A 231 2.18 -14.32 -12.73
CA ALA A 231 3.12 -13.21 -12.94
C ALA A 231 4.28 -13.23 -11.89
N PRO A 232 5.55 -13.43 -12.28
CA PRO A 232 6.71 -13.27 -11.40
C PRO A 232 7.07 -11.79 -11.27
N THR A 233 7.80 -11.44 -10.20
CA THR A 233 8.49 -10.14 -10.10
C THR A 233 9.62 -10.11 -11.14
N THR A 234 9.63 -9.11 -12.01
CA THR A 234 10.58 -9.04 -13.13
C THR A 234 11.95 -8.52 -12.68
N ALA A 235 13.00 -8.96 -13.36
CA ALA A 235 14.32 -8.38 -13.16
C ALA A 235 14.31 -6.91 -13.63
N PRO A 236 15.03 -6.01 -12.95
CA PRO A 236 15.00 -4.61 -13.31
C PRO A 236 15.70 -4.41 -14.66
N GLU A 237 15.03 -3.72 -15.57
CA GLU A 237 15.57 -3.42 -16.90
C GLU A 237 16.44 -2.16 -16.88
N GLY A 238 17.05 -1.82 -18.02
CA GLY A 238 17.79 -0.57 -18.19
C GLY A 238 19.04 -0.45 -17.31
N LEU A 239 19.61 -1.58 -16.86
CA LEU A 239 20.83 -1.57 -16.06
C LEU A 239 21.96 -0.90 -16.85
N ARG A 240 22.42 0.23 -16.32
CA ARG A 240 23.53 1.00 -16.88
C ARG A 240 24.46 1.46 -15.76
N ALA A 241 25.74 1.57 -16.10
CA ALA A 241 26.80 1.90 -15.17
C ALA A 241 27.61 3.09 -15.69
N ILE A 242 27.93 4.03 -14.81
CA ILE A 242 28.79 5.18 -15.11
C ILE A 242 30.04 5.08 -14.24
N SER A 243 31.20 5.13 -14.88
CA SER A 243 32.49 5.11 -14.19
C SER A 243 32.83 6.48 -13.57
N GLY A 244 33.36 6.45 -12.36
CA GLY A 244 33.89 7.60 -11.64
C GLY A 244 35.29 7.30 -11.09
N ASN A 245 35.91 8.30 -10.46
CA ASN A 245 37.16 8.11 -9.74
C ASN A 245 36.92 7.29 -8.47
N GLU A 246 37.44 6.06 -8.44
CA GLU A 246 37.34 5.06 -7.36
C GLU A 246 35.89 4.65 -7.03
N LYS A 247 34.96 4.83 -7.98
CA LYS A 247 33.54 4.53 -7.80
C LYS A 247 32.82 4.27 -9.11
N VAL A 248 31.66 3.63 -9.03
CA VAL A 248 30.74 3.38 -10.14
C VAL A 248 29.34 3.72 -9.67
N GLN A 249 28.58 4.44 -10.49
CA GLN A 249 27.15 4.62 -10.25
C GLN A 249 26.35 3.73 -11.19
N LEU A 250 25.53 2.88 -10.61
CA LEU A 250 24.56 2.02 -11.29
C LEU A 250 23.20 2.70 -11.31
N PHE A 251 22.47 2.48 -12.39
CA PHE A 251 21.07 2.85 -12.55
C PHE A 251 20.35 1.67 -13.16
N TRP A 252 19.12 1.47 -12.75
CA TRP A 252 18.20 0.55 -13.38
C TRP A 252 16.81 1.15 -13.40
N GLU A 253 15.88 0.50 -14.06
CA GLU A 253 14.47 0.84 -14.05
C GLU A 253 13.75 0.02 -12.98
N VAL A 254 12.58 0.49 -12.51
CA VAL A 254 11.83 -0.24 -11.48
C VAL A 254 11.41 -1.60 -12.03
N GLY A 255 11.80 -2.68 -11.36
CA GLY A 255 11.36 -4.03 -11.67
C GLY A 255 9.91 -4.22 -11.25
N ASP A 256 9.09 -4.78 -12.14
CA ASP A 256 7.69 -5.08 -11.88
C ASP A 256 7.54 -6.03 -10.69
N GLY A 257 6.73 -5.68 -9.69
CA GLY A 257 6.56 -6.45 -8.45
C GLY A 257 7.78 -6.44 -7.50
N ALA A 258 8.77 -5.59 -7.71
CA ALA A 258 9.94 -5.46 -6.83
C ALA A 258 9.58 -4.72 -5.54
N LEU A 259 9.73 -5.38 -4.40
CA LEU A 259 9.73 -4.78 -3.06
C LEU A 259 11.07 -4.11 -2.74
N SER A 260 12.18 -4.67 -3.24
CA SER A 260 13.54 -4.16 -3.07
C SER A 260 14.47 -4.70 -4.17
N TYR A 261 15.74 -4.29 -4.20
CA TYR A 261 16.74 -4.76 -5.16
C TYR A 261 18.01 -5.25 -4.48
N ASN A 262 18.69 -6.20 -5.11
CA ASN A 262 20.04 -6.59 -4.75
C ASN A 262 21.00 -6.20 -5.87
N VAL A 263 22.10 -5.52 -5.52
CA VAL A 263 23.22 -5.27 -6.43
C VAL A 263 24.28 -6.32 -6.17
N LYS A 264 24.69 -7.03 -7.22
CA LYS A 264 25.71 -8.08 -7.12
C LYS A 264 26.87 -7.75 -8.05
N ARG A 265 28.09 -8.04 -7.59
CA ARG A 265 29.35 -7.72 -8.28
C ARG A 265 30.26 -8.94 -8.37
N ARG A 266 31.07 -9.02 -9.43
CA ARG A 266 32.24 -9.91 -9.52
C ARG A 266 33.43 -9.20 -10.18
N GLU A 267 34.63 -9.76 -10.00
CA GLU A 267 35.90 -9.19 -10.48
C GLU A 267 36.50 -9.93 -11.69
N ALA A 268 35.91 -11.06 -12.09
CA ALA A 268 36.31 -11.80 -13.30
C ALA A 268 35.13 -12.50 -13.97
N SER A 269 35.10 -12.49 -15.31
CA SER A 269 34.12 -13.22 -16.12
C SER A 269 34.14 -14.72 -15.80
N GLY A 270 32.98 -15.29 -15.44
CA GLY A 270 32.81 -16.70 -15.11
C GLY A 270 32.93 -17.05 -13.62
N GLU A 271 33.24 -16.07 -12.75
CA GLU A 271 33.09 -16.22 -11.30
C GLU A 271 31.64 -15.99 -10.85
N ALA A 272 31.28 -16.52 -9.69
CA ALA A 272 29.97 -16.28 -9.08
C ALA A 272 29.86 -14.82 -8.60
N PHE A 273 28.70 -14.21 -8.81
CA PHE A 273 28.40 -12.89 -8.28
C PHE A 273 28.32 -12.90 -6.75
N VAL A 274 28.88 -11.86 -6.13
CA VAL A 274 28.76 -11.58 -4.70
C VAL A 274 27.77 -10.43 -4.53
N THR A 275 26.76 -10.60 -3.69
CA THR A 275 25.86 -9.50 -3.31
C THR A 275 26.65 -8.45 -2.53
N ILE A 276 26.73 -7.24 -3.08
CA ILE A 276 27.43 -6.11 -2.45
C ILE A 276 26.46 -5.14 -1.77
N ALA A 277 25.18 -5.18 -2.14
CA ALA A 277 24.10 -4.49 -1.46
C ALA A 277 22.79 -5.27 -1.67
N SER A 278 21.94 -5.32 -0.65
CA SER A 278 20.63 -5.95 -0.66
C SER A 278 19.57 -5.00 -0.13
N ASP A 279 18.30 -5.32 -0.39
CA ASP A 279 17.15 -4.57 0.12
C ASP A 279 17.16 -3.07 -0.27
N ILE A 280 17.74 -2.76 -1.43
CA ILE A 280 17.79 -1.41 -1.97
C ILE A 280 16.39 -1.07 -2.47
N ASN A 281 15.77 -0.03 -1.92
CA ASN A 281 14.43 0.40 -2.35
C ASN A 281 14.47 1.49 -3.44
N ASP A 282 15.68 1.93 -3.81
CA ASP A 282 15.94 2.90 -4.89
C ASP A 282 16.30 2.20 -6.20
N THR A 283 16.29 2.93 -7.32
CA THR A 283 16.73 2.41 -8.64
C THR A 283 18.12 2.87 -9.06
N THR A 284 18.95 3.22 -8.08
CA THR A 284 20.34 3.60 -8.28
C THR A 284 21.19 3.14 -7.11
N TYR A 285 22.47 2.88 -7.36
CA TYR A 285 23.42 2.54 -6.32
C TYR A 285 24.81 3.03 -6.70
N VAL A 286 25.55 3.59 -5.75
CA VAL A 286 26.94 4.01 -5.95
C VAL A 286 27.86 3.02 -5.24
N ASP A 287 28.56 2.20 -6.01
CA ASP A 287 29.64 1.37 -5.50
C ASP A 287 30.90 2.23 -5.35
N THR A 288 31.50 2.22 -4.17
CA THR A 288 32.65 3.07 -3.81
C THR A 288 33.83 2.22 -3.38
N GLU A 289 34.99 2.85 -3.15
CA GLU A 289 36.24 2.15 -2.78
C GLU A 289 36.74 1.17 -3.85
N LEU A 290 36.42 1.45 -5.12
CA LEU A 290 36.86 0.65 -6.25
C LEU A 290 38.27 1.02 -6.68
N VAL A 291 39.00 0.05 -7.21
CA VAL A 291 40.34 0.30 -7.76
C VAL A 291 40.23 0.77 -9.21
N ASN A 292 40.69 1.99 -9.49
CA ASN A 292 40.74 2.51 -10.86
C ASN A 292 41.55 1.56 -11.77
N GLY A 293 41.03 1.30 -12.96
CA GLY A 293 41.63 0.38 -13.94
C GLY A 293 41.30 -1.10 -13.74
N THR A 294 40.58 -1.48 -12.67
CA THR A 294 40.03 -2.83 -12.50
C THR A 294 38.61 -2.90 -13.06
N THR A 295 38.34 -3.86 -13.94
CA THR A 295 36.99 -4.08 -14.48
C THR A 295 36.13 -4.86 -13.50
N TYR A 296 34.94 -4.34 -13.21
CA TYR A 296 33.94 -4.98 -12.37
C TYR A 296 32.70 -5.29 -13.20
N TYR A 297 32.04 -6.39 -12.88
CA TYR A 297 30.82 -6.82 -13.53
C TYR A 297 29.67 -6.74 -12.54
N TYR A 298 28.55 -6.16 -12.95
CA TYR A 298 27.38 -5.92 -12.12
C TYR A 298 26.13 -6.54 -12.73
N VAL A 299 25.28 -7.05 -11.84
CA VAL A 299 23.88 -7.40 -12.11
C VAL A 299 23.02 -6.83 -10.98
N VAL A 300 21.78 -6.50 -11.29
CA VAL A 300 20.80 -6.05 -10.28
C VAL A 300 19.60 -6.97 -10.35
N THR A 301 19.13 -7.48 -9.22
CA THR A 301 17.97 -8.36 -9.15
C THR A 301 16.88 -7.70 -8.31
N SER A 302 15.61 -7.95 -8.63
CA SER A 302 14.45 -7.47 -7.88
C SER A 302 14.06 -8.52 -6.84
N ASN A 303 13.72 -8.13 -5.61
CA ASN A 303 13.10 -9.00 -4.62
C ASN A 303 11.61 -8.68 -4.55
N GLY A 304 10.74 -9.64 -4.88
CA GLY A 304 9.29 -9.51 -4.72
C GLY A 304 8.73 -10.34 -3.56
N GLU A 305 7.43 -10.22 -3.27
CA GLU A 305 6.73 -11.04 -2.26
C GLU A 305 6.90 -12.55 -2.50
N LYS A 306 7.12 -12.95 -3.76
CA LYS A 306 7.24 -14.33 -4.20
C LYS A 306 8.67 -14.77 -4.51
N GLY A 307 9.67 -13.94 -4.22
CA GLY A 307 11.09 -14.26 -4.35
C GLY A 307 11.90 -13.28 -5.19
N GLU A 308 13.21 -13.54 -5.29
CA GLU A 308 14.14 -12.77 -6.11
C GLU A 308 13.96 -13.10 -7.60
N SER A 309 13.97 -12.08 -8.46
CA SER A 309 13.92 -12.19 -9.91
C SER A 309 15.10 -12.99 -10.47
N GLU A 310 15.00 -13.42 -11.73
CA GLU A 310 16.17 -13.95 -12.44
C GLU A 310 17.27 -12.88 -12.64
N PHE A 311 18.47 -13.33 -13.01
CA PHE A 311 19.59 -12.45 -13.32
C PHE A 311 19.34 -11.73 -14.66
N PRO A 312 19.36 -10.38 -14.71
CA PRO A 312 19.19 -9.65 -15.96
C PRO A 312 20.50 -9.59 -16.77
N GLU A 313 20.49 -8.72 -17.78
CA GLU A 313 21.67 -8.29 -18.52
C GLU A 313 22.79 -7.82 -17.56
N GLU A 314 23.98 -8.38 -17.72
CA GLU A 314 25.19 -8.03 -16.98
C GLU A 314 25.86 -6.81 -17.61
N ILE A 315 26.33 -5.87 -16.78
CA ILE A 315 27.14 -4.75 -17.25
C ILE A 315 28.57 -4.80 -16.70
N GLU A 316 29.54 -4.56 -17.57
CA GLU A 316 30.95 -4.39 -17.19
C GLU A 316 31.32 -2.90 -17.15
N VAL A 317 32.08 -2.49 -16.13
CA VAL A 317 32.51 -1.11 -15.96
C VAL A 317 33.86 -1.04 -15.25
N THR A 318 34.71 -0.11 -15.70
CA THR A 318 36.05 0.11 -15.14
C THR A 318 36.14 1.53 -14.57
N PRO A 319 36.27 1.72 -13.24
CA PRO A 319 36.48 3.03 -12.63
C PRO A 319 37.76 3.70 -13.16
N THR A 320 37.75 5.04 -13.22
CA THR A 320 38.85 5.83 -13.79
C THR A 320 39.05 7.15 -13.04
N ASP A 321 40.32 7.56 -12.88
CA ASP A 321 40.72 8.86 -12.34
C ASP A 321 40.43 10.04 -13.28
N THR A 322 40.02 9.77 -14.53
CA THR A 322 39.58 10.77 -15.51
C THR A 322 38.18 10.45 -16.04
N PRO A 323 37.12 10.62 -15.23
CA PRO A 323 35.76 10.33 -15.65
C PRO A 323 35.32 11.26 -16.78
N GLU A 324 34.55 10.73 -17.73
CA GLU A 324 34.07 11.48 -18.87
C GLU A 324 33.11 12.59 -18.44
N LEU A 325 33.38 13.84 -18.81
CA LEU A 325 32.43 14.93 -18.58
C LEU A 325 31.22 14.77 -19.51
N PRO A 326 30.01 15.22 -19.13
CA PRO A 326 28.88 15.21 -20.04
C PRO A 326 29.20 15.99 -21.32
N GLY A 327 28.45 15.71 -22.39
CA GLY A 327 28.54 16.49 -23.61
C GLY A 327 28.29 18.00 -23.39
N THR A 328 28.74 18.82 -24.34
CA THR A 328 28.31 20.21 -24.38
C THR A 328 26.85 20.23 -24.87
N PRO A 329 25.91 20.90 -24.18
CA PRO A 329 24.55 21.01 -24.69
C PRO A 329 24.53 21.72 -26.06
N GLU A 330 23.85 21.11 -27.03
CA GLU A 330 23.69 21.65 -28.38
C GLU A 330 22.22 21.95 -28.69
N ASN A 331 21.98 22.73 -29.76
CA ASN A 331 20.63 22.97 -30.30
C ASN A 331 19.61 23.53 -29.29
N ILE A 332 20.04 24.39 -28.37
CA ILE A 332 19.11 25.08 -27.47
C ILE A 332 18.15 25.91 -28.32
N THR A 333 16.87 25.60 -28.20
CA THR A 333 15.79 26.34 -28.83
C THR A 333 15.12 27.24 -27.82
N SER A 334 14.41 28.25 -28.33
CA SER A 334 13.65 29.16 -27.48
C SER A 334 12.34 29.57 -28.12
N VAL A 335 11.37 29.84 -27.25
CA VAL A 335 10.13 30.51 -27.62
C VAL A 335 10.03 31.79 -26.80
N ALA A 336 10.14 32.93 -27.48
CA ALA A 336 9.90 34.24 -26.88
C ALA A 336 8.42 34.41 -26.51
N ARG A 337 8.17 34.92 -25.30
CA ARG A 337 6.83 35.16 -24.75
C ARG A 337 6.76 36.54 -24.11
N ASP A 338 5.59 36.88 -23.57
CA ASP A 338 5.38 38.15 -22.89
C ASP A 338 6.17 38.17 -21.58
N THR A 339 7.20 39.01 -21.49
CA THR A 339 8.10 39.16 -20.34
C THR A 339 8.85 37.88 -19.92
N GLN A 340 8.95 36.88 -20.81
CA GLN A 340 9.64 35.63 -20.50
C GLN A 340 10.20 34.93 -21.74
N VAL A 341 11.10 33.98 -21.54
CA VAL A 341 11.62 33.08 -22.57
C VAL A 341 11.52 31.64 -22.07
N ASN A 342 10.90 30.78 -22.89
CA ASN A 342 10.89 29.35 -22.64
C ASN A 342 12.05 28.73 -23.44
N LEU A 343 13.02 28.15 -22.75
CA LEU A 343 14.17 27.46 -23.32
C LEU A 343 13.92 25.96 -23.31
N GLN A 344 14.32 25.28 -24.37
CA GLN A 344 14.26 23.83 -24.48
C GLN A 344 15.53 23.34 -25.18
N TRP A 345 16.07 22.23 -24.73
CA TRP A 345 17.24 21.60 -25.31
C TRP A 345 17.04 20.09 -25.37
N GLU A 346 17.88 19.41 -26.13
CA GLU A 346 17.90 17.96 -26.12
C GLU A 346 18.64 17.44 -24.88
N PRO A 347 18.24 16.29 -24.32
CA PRO A 347 18.99 15.66 -23.25
C PRO A 347 20.45 15.45 -23.68
N VAL A 348 21.39 15.82 -22.81
CA VAL A 348 22.81 15.51 -22.98
C VAL A 348 23.08 14.17 -22.33
N GLU A 349 23.68 13.26 -23.09
CA GLU A 349 24.12 11.96 -22.60
C GLU A 349 25.01 12.11 -21.36
N ASN A 350 24.76 11.28 -20.35
CA ASN A 350 25.44 11.30 -19.05
C ASN A 350 25.25 12.56 -18.18
N ALA A 351 24.25 13.42 -18.44
CA ALA A 351 23.95 14.57 -17.60
C ALA A 351 22.88 14.27 -16.51
N ASN A 352 23.16 14.58 -15.24
CA ASN A 352 22.18 14.48 -14.15
C ASN A 352 21.47 15.82 -13.88
N SER A 353 22.09 16.94 -14.31
CA SER A 353 21.53 18.28 -14.16
C SER A 353 22.15 19.24 -15.17
N TYR A 354 21.54 20.42 -15.35
CA TYR A 354 22.04 21.49 -16.19
C TYR A 354 22.19 22.80 -15.42
N VAL A 355 23.19 23.59 -15.82
CA VAL A 355 23.44 24.94 -15.31
C VAL A 355 23.14 25.95 -16.40
N LEU A 356 22.04 26.69 -16.24
CA LEU A 356 21.64 27.76 -17.15
C LEU A 356 22.20 29.09 -16.69
N ARG A 357 22.81 29.82 -17.62
CA ARG A 357 23.31 31.18 -17.39
C ARG A 357 22.77 32.15 -18.43
N ARG A 358 22.62 33.41 -18.02
CA ARG A 358 22.03 34.50 -18.83
C ARG A 358 22.87 35.76 -18.80
N ALA A 359 22.94 36.47 -19.92
CA ALA A 359 23.50 37.80 -20.06
C ALA A 359 22.54 38.77 -20.77
N THR A 360 22.80 40.07 -20.64
CA THR A 360 22.08 41.15 -21.35
C THR A 360 22.91 41.76 -22.49
N LYS A 361 24.09 41.19 -22.75
CA LYS A 361 25.02 41.56 -23.80
C LYS A 361 25.60 40.28 -24.42
N PRO A 362 25.95 40.28 -25.71
CA PRO A 362 26.66 39.18 -26.32
C PRO A 362 27.95 38.86 -25.57
N SER A 363 28.26 37.58 -25.41
CA SER A 363 29.45 37.02 -24.75
C SER A 363 29.59 37.34 -23.26
N GLY A 364 28.50 37.73 -22.59
CA GLY A 364 28.48 37.94 -21.14
C GLY A 364 28.71 39.39 -20.69
N PRO A 365 28.93 39.61 -19.38
CA PRO A 365 29.06 38.61 -18.32
C PRO A 365 27.75 37.83 -18.07
N TYR A 366 27.87 36.51 -17.92
CA TYR A 366 26.74 35.64 -17.64
C TYR A 366 26.50 35.51 -16.13
N GLN A 367 25.23 35.51 -15.73
CA GLN A 367 24.79 35.20 -14.37
C GLN A 367 24.12 33.83 -14.36
N VAL A 368 24.39 33.03 -13.33
CA VAL A 368 23.66 31.77 -13.11
C VAL A 368 22.21 32.09 -12.81
N ILE A 369 21.32 31.49 -13.59
CA ILE A 369 19.88 31.59 -13.40
C ILE A 369 19.38 30.38 -12.59
N ASN A 370 19.90 29.19 -12.91
CA ASN A 370 19.67 27.98 -12.15
C ASN A 370 20.81 26.97 -12.39
N GLU A 371 21.21 26.23 -11.37
CA GLU A 371 22.32 25.27 -11.39
C GLU A 371 21.93 23.81 -11.16
N LYS A 372 20.63 23.53 -10.95
CA LYS A 372 20.10 22.19 -10.66
C LYS A 372 18.88 21.86 -11.54
N ILE A 373 18.93 22.25 -12.81
CA ILE A 373 17.83 21.95 -13.73
C ILE A 373 17.91 20.47 -14.09
N THR A 374 16.92 19.66 -13.71
CA THR A 374 16.89 18.21 -14.02
C THR A 374 16.04 17.88 -15.25
N LYS A 375 15.19 18.82 -15.71
CA LYS A 375 14.41 18.72 -16.94
C LYS A 375 15.17 19.32 -18.12
N THR A 376 14.77 18.99 -19.35
CA THR A 376 15.34 19.53 -20.59
C THR A 376 14.67 20.83 -21.07
N SER A 377 14.09 21.58 -20.13
CA SER A 377 13.47 22.88 -20.39
C SER A 377 13.55 23.79 -19.18
N TYR A 378 13.51 25.10 -19.43
CA TYR A 378 13.50 26.12 -18.38
C TYR A 378 12.79 27.39 -18.84
N THR A 379 11.96 27.96 -17.98
CA THR A 379 11.26 29.23 -18.25
C THR A 379 11.89 30.37 -17.47
N ASP A 380 12.53 31.30 -18.16
CA ASP A 380 13.10 32.52 -17.57
C ASP A 380 12.08 33.66 -17.62
N THR A 381 11.62 34.13 -16.45
CA THR A 381 10.54 35.11 -16.30
C THR A 381 11.05 36.49 -15.89
N GLY A 382 10.17 37.52 -15.91
CA GLY A 382 10.51 38.87 -15.47
C GLY A 382 11.40 39.66 -16.44
N LEU A 383 11.42 39.25 -17.71
CA LEU A 383 12.17 39.87 -18.78
C LEU A 383 11.44 41.08 -19.35
N VAL A 384 12.17 41.98 -20.01
CA VAL A 384 11.59 43.16 -20.66
C VAL A 384 11.32 42.85 -22.14
N ASN A 385 10.08 43.02 -22.60
CA ASN A 385 9.76 42.85 -24.02
C ASN A 385 10.56 43.82 -24.89
N GLY A 386 11.03 43.32 -26.03
CA GLY A 386 11.88 44.06 -26.95
C GLY A 386 13.35 44.18 -26.51
N ARG A 387 13.75 43.65 -25.34
CA ARG A 387 15.17 43.54 -24.95
C ARG A 387 15.70 42.13 -25.27
N THR A 388 16.83 42.05 -25.96
CA THR A 388 17.49 40.77 -26.24
C THR A 388 18.28 40.28 -25.02
N TYR A 389 18.13 39.00 -24.70
CA TYR A 389 18.87 38.26 -23.68
C TYR A 389 19.66 37.13 -24.34
N TYR A 390 20.77 36.74 -23.71
CA TYR A 390 21.72 35.76 -24.24
C TYR A 390 21.87 34.63 -23.24
N TYR A 391 21.70 33.38 -23.67
CA TYR A 391 21.70 32.20 -22.81
C TYR A 391 22.81 31.23 -23.18
N VAL A 392 23.43 30.63 -22.17
CA VAL A 392 24.32 29.48 -22.32
C VAL A 392 23.96 28.42 -21.28
N LEU A 393 24.10 27.15 -21.64
CA LEU A 393 23.76 26.01 -20.81
C LEU A 393 24.94 25.05 -20.76
N SER A 394 25.28 24.53 -19.58
CA SER A 394 26.21 23.41 -19.42
C SER A 394 25.49 22.24 -18.76
N ALA A 395 25.97 21.03 -19.01
CA ALA A 395 25.49 19.79 -18.40
C ALA A 395 26.42 19.39 -17.25
N LYS A 396 25.91 18.67 -16.24
CA LYS A 396 26.69 18.30 -15.05
C LYS A 396 26.36 16.89 -14.59
N HIS A 397 27.39 16.13 -14.19
CA HIS A 397 27.26 14.79 -13.63
C HIS A 397 28.36 14.48 -12.58
N ILE A 398 28.47 13.22 -12.12
CA ILE A 398 29.42 12.77 -11.08
C ILE A 398 30.90 13.04 -11.41
N GLY A 399 31.27 13.11 -12.69
CA GLY A 399 32.61 13.51 -13.16
C GLY A 399 32.83 15.02 -13.30
N GLY A 400 31.79 15.86 -13.22
CA GLY A 400 31.89 17.32 -13.28
C GLY A 400 30.93 18.01 -14.24
N GLU A 401 31.15 19.31 -14.45
CA GLU A 401 30.36 20.17 -15.37
C GLU A 401 31.05 20.25 -16.74
N SER A 402 30.26 20.16 -17.81
CA SER A 402 30.71 20.27 -19.20
C SER A 402 31.00 21.72 -19.61
N LEU A 403 31.50 21.91 -20.84
CA LEU A 403 31.59 23.24 -21.43
C LEU A 403 30.18 23.81 -21.67
N PRO A 404 30.03 25.16 -21.61
CA PRO A 404 28.77 25.80 -21.95
C PRO A 404 28.49 25.69 -23.46
N SER A 405 27.20 25.61 -23.80
CA SER A 405 26.67 25.67 -25.16
C SER A 405 27.09 26.92 -25.92
N GLU A 406 26.84 26.92 -27.23
CA GLU A 406 26.78 28.14 -28.02
C GLU A 406 25.74 29.12 -27.44
N GLU A 407 25.99 30.43 -27.63
CA GLU A 407 25.14 31.49 -27.09
C GLU A 407 23.83 31.61 -27.88
N LEU A 408 22.69 31.47 -27.19
CA LEU A 408 21.36 31.66 -27.76
C LEU A 408 20.82 33.06 -27.46
N ALA A 409 20.59 33.87 -28.51
CA ALA A 409 20.00 35.20 -28.39
C ALA A 409 18.48 35.18 -28.57
N VAL A 410 17.73 35.72 -27.60
CA VAL A 410 16.26 35.71 -27.59
C VAL A 410 15.70 37.06 -27.19
N THR A 411 14.67 37.54 -27.89
CA THR A 411 13.98 38.81 -27.57
C THR A 411 12.53 38.52 -27.21
N PRO A 412 12.10 38.68 -25.95
CA PRO A 412 10.71 38.52 -25.53
C PRO A 412 9.76 39.46 -26.31
N ILE A 413 8.57 38.98 -26.67
CA ILE A 413 7.54 39.71 -27.43
C ILE A 413 6.15 39.44 -26.84
N ASN A 414 5.24 40.41 -26.96
CA ASN A 414 3.84 40.22 -26.59
C ASN A 414 3.24 39.05 -27.40
N SER A 415 2.73 38.02 -26.72
CA SER A 415 2.04 36.86 -27.32
C SER A 415 0.52 36.96 -27.15
N LEU A 416 -0.25 36.11 -27.87
CA LEU A 416 -1.69 35.94 -27.63
C LEU A 416 -1.92 35.22 -26.29
N SER A 417 -3.05 35.50 -25.63
CA SER A 417 -3.47 34.73 -24.46
C SER A 417 -3.82 33.30 -24.84
N MET A 418 -3.64 32.39 -23.87
CA MET A 418 -3.99 30.98 -24.02
C MET A 418 -5.52 30.83 -24.11
N PRO A 419 -6.05 29.95 -24.97
CA PRO A 419 -7.45 29.56 -24.90
C PRO A 419 -7.79 28.97 -23.53
N VAL A 420 -8.85 29.46 -22.91
CA VAL A 420 -9.37 29.00 -21.61
C VAL A 420 -10.76 28.39 -21.77
N ASP A 421 -11.25 27.76 -20.71
CA ASP A 421 -12.55 27.05 -20.66
C ASP A 421 -12.74 26.10 -21.84
N VAL A 422 -11.68 25.36 -22.16
CA VAL A 422 -11.76 24.29 -23.15
C VAL A 422 -12.62 23.18 -22.56
N THR A 423 -13.74 22.89 -23.21
CA THR A 423 -14.63 21.79 -22.82
C THR A 423 -14.68 20.73 -23.90
N ALA A 424 -14.88 19.49 -23.48
CA ALA A 424 -15.05 18.34 -24.35
C ALA A 424 -16.31 17.59 -23.96
N LYS A 425 -17.23 17.47 -24.92
CA LYS A 425 -18.48 16.72 -24.79
C LYS A 425 -18.41 15.46 -25.64
N GLU A 426 -18.38 14.33 -24.96
CA GLU A 426 -18.46 12.98 -25.52
C GLU A 426 -19.78 12.74 -26.24
N LYS A 427 -19.69 12.00 -27.35
CA LYS A 427 -20.78 11.52 -28.18
C LYS A 427 -20.39 10.15 -28.75
N ASP A 428 -21.34 9.48 -29.40
CA ASP A 428 -21.05 8.23 -30.11
C ASP A 428 -20.03 8.47 -31.22
N ARG A 429 -18.88 7.79 -31.09
CA ARG A 429 -17.73 7.85 -32.01
C ARG A 429 -17.27 9.27 -32.35
N SER A 430 -17.50 10.24 -31.44
CA SER A 430 -17.15 11.65 -31.68
C SER A 430 -16.99 12.46 -30.39
N VAL A 431 -16.26 13.58 -30.49
CA VAL A 431 -16.05 14.54 -29.40
C VAL A 431 -16.33 15.95 -29.91
N ALA A 432 -17.20 16.68 -29.22
CA ALA A 432 -17.45 18.09 -29.49
C ALA A 432 -16.65 18.97 -28.53
N LEU A 433 -15.74 19.78 -29.07
CA LEU A 433 -14.88 20.72 -28.36
C LEU A 433 -15.44 22.15 -28.46
N SER A 434 -15.29 22.91 -27.39
CA SER A 434 -15.50 24.37 -27.39
C SER A 434 -14.49 25.08 -26.49
N TRP A 435 -14.23 26.36 -26.74
CA TRP A 435 -13.34 27.22 -25.95
C TRP A 435 -13.76 28.69 -26.04
N GLU A 436 -13.17 29.56 -25.22
CA GLU A 436 -13.41 31.01 -25.32
C GLU A 436 -12.60 31.69 -26.44
N ALA A 437 -13.14 32.78 -26.98
CA ALA A 437 -12.46 33.54 -28.02
C ALA A 437 -11.27 34.33 -27.44
N VAL A 438 -10.08 34.11 -28.00
CA VAL A 438 -8.86 34.85 -27.69
C VAL A 438 -8.81 36.16 -28.48
N GLU A 439 -8.64 37.28 -27.79
CA GLU A 439 -8.53 38.60 -28.43
C GLU A 439 -7.34 38.65 -29.40
N GLY A 440 -7.58 39.13 -30.62
CA GLY A 440 -6.54 39.24 -31.66
C GLY A 440 -6.19 37.93 -32.37
N ALA A 441 -6.80 36.80 -31.99
CA ALA A 441 -6.71 35.55 -32.73
C ALA A 441 -7.58 35.60 -34.00
N THR A 442 -7.09 35.00 -35.09
CA THR A 442 -7.81 34.90 -36.37
C THR A 442 -8.17 33.46 -36.73
N VAL A 443 -7.47 32.49 -36.17
CA VAL A 443 -7.71 31.04 -36.30
C VAL A 443 -7.29 30.35 -35.01
N TYR A 444 -7.76 29.11 -34.83
CA TYR A 444 -7.35 28.20 -33.77
C TYR A 444 -6.87 26.89 -34.37
N GLU A 445 -5.80 26.34 -33.82
CA GLU A 445 -5.33 25.00 -34.11
C GLU A 445 -5.82 24.05 -33.02
N VAL A 446 -6.63 23.07 -33.42
CA VAL A 446 -7.03 21.94 -32.59
C VAL A 446 -6.00 20.85 -32.81
N LYS A 447 -5.33 20.44 -31.73
CA LYS A 447 -4.38 19.34 -31.77
C LYS A 447 -4.86 18.19 -30.89
N ARG A 448 -4.51 16.97 -31.28
CA ARG A 448 -4.93 15.73 -30.62
C ARG A 448 -3.73 14.81 -30.41
N LYS A 449 -3.75 14.03 -29.34
CA LYS A 449 -2.99 12.78 -29.23
C LYS A 449 -3.92 11.67 -28.73
N ASP A 450 -3.58 10.44 -29.08
CA ASP A 450 -4.44 9.26 -28.91
C ASP A 450 -3.99 8.38 -27.73
N SER A 451 -2.95 8.81 -27.00
CA SER A 451 -2.48 8.27 -25.74
C SER A 451 -2.00 9.40 -24.82
N ASP A 452 -1.79 9.09 -23.55
CA ASP A 452 -1.24 10.00 -22.55
C ASP A 452 0.24 10.32 -22.80
N GLN A 453 0.95 9.51 -23.59
CA GLN A 453 2.33 9.72 -24.03
C GLN A 453 2.42 10.38 -25.42
N GLY A 454 3.59 10.93 -25.75
CA GLY A 454 3.85 11.53 -27.07
C GLY A 454 3.39 12.97 -27.27
N THR A 455 3.50 13.47 -28.50
CA THR A 455 3.30 14.88 -28.86
C THR A 455 1.95 15.12 -29.54
N PHE A 456 1.32 16.26 -29.24
CA PHE A 456 0.06 16.68 -29.87
C PHE A 456 0.23 16.93 -31.37
N GLN A 457 -0.54 16.23 -32.19
CA GLN A 457 -0.56 16.37 -33.63
C GLN A 457 -1.66 17.33 -34.07
N LEU A 458 -1.37 18.16 -35.09
CA LEU A 458 -2.37 19.07 -35.65
C LEU A 458 -3.49 18.28 -36.32
N LEU A 459 -4.70 18.37 -35.78
CA LEU A 459 -5.89 17.75 -36.35
C LEU A 459 -6.59 18.70 -37.32
N LYS A 460 -6.81 19.95 -36.89
CA LYS A 460 -7.51 20.95 -37.71
C LYS A 460 -7.17 22.40 -37.34
N THR A 461 -7.16 23.27 -38.34
CA THR A 461 -7.23 24.73 -38.14
C THR A 461 -8.65 25.22 -38.41
N VAL A 462 -9.26 25.93 -37.45
CA VAL A 462 -10.63 26.44 -37.51
C VAL A 462 -10.66 27.95 -37.28
N LYS A 463 -11.71 28.63 -37.79
CA LYS A 463 -11.93 30.08 -37.55
C LYS A 463 -12.84 30.36 -36.36
N GLY A 464 -13.72 29.41 -36.01
CA GLY A 464 -14.63 29.52 -34.87
C GLY A 464 -14.01 28.97 -33.59
N THR A 465 -14.80 28.96 -32.53
CA THR A 465 -14.42 28.49 -31.19
C THR A 465 -14.99 27.11 -30.83
N THR A 466 -15.34 26.33 -31.85
CA THR A 466 -15.89 24.98 -31.71
C THR A 466 -15.34 24.06 -32.79
N TYR A 467 -15.18 22.79 -32.47
CA TYR A 467 -14.81 21.74 -33.41
C TYR A 467 -15.39 20.39 -33.00
N GLU A 468 -15.79 19.56 -33.95
CA GLU A 468 -16.27 18.19 -33.68
C GLU A 468 -15.34 17.19 -34.36
N ASP A 469 -14.65 16.38 -33.56
CA ASP A 469 -13.84 15.25 -34.02
C ASP A 469 -14.72 14.00 -34.15
N LYS A 470 -14.55 13.23 -35.23
CA LYS A 470 -15.45 12.13 -35.63
C LYS A 470 -14.67 10.86 -35.92
N GLU A 471 -15.39 9.76 -36.08
CA GLU A 471 -14.84 8.43 -36.41
C GLU A 471 -13.91 7.87 -35.32
N LEU A 472 -14.16 8.29 -34.07
CA LEU A 472 -13.41 7.84 -32.90
C LEU A 472 -13.89 6.48 -32.39
N VAL A 473 -13.01 5.79 -31.66
CA VAL A 473 -13.32 4.58 -30.91
C VAL A 473 -13.89 4.95 -29.53
N ASN A 474 -15.06 4.42 -29.17
CA ASN A 474 -15.66 4.62 -27.85
C ASN A 474 -14.80 3.95 -26.76
N GLY A 475 -14.72 4.55 -25.58
CA GLY A 475 -13.90 4.08 -24.45
C GLY A 475 -12.41 4.42 -24.56
N LYS A 476 -11.87 4.63 -25.76
CA LYS A 476 -10.48 5.07 -25.95
C LYS A 476 -10.30 6.53 -25.50
N PRO A 477 -9.30 6.87 -24.66
CA PRO A 477 -9.05 8.25 -24.27
C PRO A 477 -8.43 9.05 -25.42
N TYR A 478 -8.88 10.29 -25.60
CA TYR A 478 -8.27 11.27 -26.50
C TYR A 478 -7.99 12.57 -25.74
N TYR A 479 -6.86 13.18 -26.05
CA TYR A 479 -6.39 14.40 -25.40
C TYR A 479 -6.37 15.53 -26.42
N TYR A 480 -6.86 16.70 -26.02
CA TYR A 480 -6.95 17.87 -26.89
C TYR A 480 -6.31 19.09 -26.25
N VAL A 481 -5.61 19.86 -27.08
CA VAL A 481 -5.15 21.22 -26.76
C VAL A 481 -5.49 22.17 -27.91
N ILE A 482 -5.78 23.42 -27.55
CA ILE A 482 -6.13 24.48 -28.49
C ILE A 482 -5.03 25.55 -28.47
N THR A 483 -4.57 25.97 -29.65
CA THR A 483 -3.67 27.12 -29.81
C THR A 483 -4.34 28.23 -30.60
N ALA A 484 -4.33 29.46 -30.10
CA ALA A 484 -4.81 30.63 -30.83
C ALA A 484 -3.70 31.22 -31.72
N LYS A 485 -4.04 31.62 -32.96
CA LYS A 485 -3.06 32.14 -33.94
C LYS A 485 -3.55 33.39 -34.67
N ASN A 486 -2.61 34.27 -34.98
CA ASN A 486 -2.74 35.29 -36.01
C ASN A 486 -1.50 35.34 -36.91
N LYS A 487 -1.43 36.33 -37.82
CA LYS A 487 -0.32 36.43 -38.77
C LYS A 487 1.05 36.72 -38.13
N ALA A 488 1.09 37.23 -36.91
CA ALA A 488 2.30 37.72 -36.26
C ALA A 488 2.77 36.85 -35.09
N THR A 489 1.86 36.14 -34.41
CA THR A 489 2.16 35.39 -33.19
C THR A 489 1.14 34.26 -32.94
N GLN A 490 1.45 33.37 -31.98
CA GLN A 490 0.61 32.28 -31.51
C GLN A 490 0.60 32.22 -29.97
N SER A 491 -0.47 31.72 -29.37
CA SER A 491 -0.54 31.50 -27.92
C SER A 491 0.32 30.29 -27.48
N LEU A 492 0.29 30.00 -26.18
CA LEU A 492 0.59 28.66 -25.67
C LEU A 492 -0.60 27.72 -25.96
N GLU A 493 -0.35 26.42 -25.87
CA GLU A 493 -1.41 25.41 -25.85
C GLU A 493 -2.28 25.61 -24.60
N SER A 494 -3.59 25.44 -24.73
CA SER A 494 -4.51 25.40 -23.60
C SER A 494 -4.12 24.33 -22.57
N GLN A 495 -4.74 24.36 -21.38
CA GLN A 495 -4.76 23.16 -20.55
C GLN A 495 -5.31 21.99 -21.38
N ALA A 496 -4.65 20.84 -21.29
CA ALA A 496 -5.09 19.65 -21.99
C ALA A 496 -6.39 19.15 -21.37
N ILE A 497 -7.36 18.84 -22.22
CA ILE A 497 -8.58 18.15 -21.80
C ILE A 497 -8.57 16.74 -22.37
N ALA A 498 -8.99 15.79 -21.55
CA ALA A 498 -9.05 14.38 -21.89
C ALA A 498 -10.48 13.87 -21.79
N VAL A 499 -10.87 12.99 -22.73
CA VAL A 499 -12.25 12.51 -22.86
C VAL A 499 -12.28 11.13 -23.52
N LYS A 500 -13.23 10.29 -23.10
CA LYS A 500 -13.54 9.00 -23.73
C LYS A 500 -14.88 9.14 -24.49
N PRO A 501 -14.93 9.01 -25.83
CA PRO A 501 -16.19 8.94 -26.57
C PRO A 501 -17.03 7.77 -26.07
N LYS A 502 -18.36 7.86 -26.16
CA LYS A 502 -19.25 6.82 -25.61
C LYS A 502 -20.45 6.54 -26.51
N ALA A 503 -20.90 5.28 -26.50
CA ALA A 503 -22.14 4.90 -27.16
C ALA A 503 -23.36 5.54 -26.49
N ASP A 504 -24.46 5.65 -27.23
CA ASP A 504 -25.76 6.08 -26.70
C ASP A 504 -26.52 4.87 -26.12
N ASP A 505 -26.03 4.34 -25.01
CA ASP A 505 -26.48 3.09 -24.37
C ASP A 505 -27.20 3.31 -23.02
N GLY A 506 -27.47 4.58 -22.65
CA GLY A 506 -28.11 4.95 -21.39
C GLY A 506 -27.19 5.00 -20.17
N LYS A 507 -25.94 4.54 -20.28
CA LYS A 507 -24.98 4.56 -19.17
C LYS A 507 -24.47 5.99 -18.87
N PRO A 508 -24.03 6.29 -17.64
CA PRO A 508 -23.55 7.61 -17.27
C PRO A 508 -22.32 8.05 -18.08
N ASN A 509 -22.07 9.36 -18.09
CA ASN A 509 -20.82 9.91 -18.60
C ASN A 509 -19.65 9.56 -17.67
N MET A 510 -18.42 9.61 -18.19
CA MET A 510 -17.24 9.47 -17.34
C MET A 510 -17.15 10.64 -16.33
N PRO A 511 -16.75 10.39 -15.08
CA PRO A 511 -16.38 11.45 -14.13
C PRO A 511 -15.25 12.33 -14.66
N LYS A 512 -15.34 13.64 -14.40
CA LYS A 512 -14.39 14.66 -14.87
C LYS A 512 -13.90 15.52 -13.70
N GLN A 513 -12.83 16.27 -13.93
CA GLN A 513 -12.23 17.19 -12.95
C GLN A 513 -11.91 16.51 -11.61
N VAL A 514 -11.28 15.34 -11.69
CA VAL A 514 -10.85 14.61 -10.49
C VAL A 514 -9.65 15.33 -9.88
N ASN A 515 -9.81 15.82 -8.65
CA ASN A 515 -8.78 16.48 -7.86
C ASN A 515 -8.43 15.61 -6.65
N ILE A 516 -7.14 15.58 -6.30
CA ILE A 516 -6.64 14.84 -5.14
C ILE A 516 -6.03 15.82 -4.14
N HIS A 517 -6.37 15.63 -2.86
CA HIS A 517 -5.85 16.40 -1.74
C HIS A 517 -5.31 15.46 -0.66
N ASN A 518 -4.07 15.71 -0.22
CA ASN A 518 -3.48 15.01 0.90
C ASN A 518 -4.06 15.62 2.18
N ILE A 519 -4.60 14.77 3.05
CA ILE A 519 -5.25 15.24 4.28
C ILE A 519 -4.44 14.80 5.51
N GLU A 520 -4.10 13.51 5.61
CA GLU A 520 -3.38 12.96 6.77
C GLU A 520 -2.36 11.88 6.36
N ASP A 521 -1.68 11.29 7.35
CA ASP A 521 -0.80 10.15 7.15
C ASP A 521 -1.59 8.94 6.65
N GLY A 522 -1.15 8.38 5.52
CA GLY A 522 -1.80 7.25 4.87
C GLY A 522 -3.18 7.57 4.30
N GLU A 523 -3.56 8.86 4.22
CA GLU A 523 -4.86 9.28 3.71
C GLU A 523 -4.77 10.32 2.59
N LEU A 524 -5.56 10.15 1.55
CA LEU A 524 -5.86 11.20 0.56
C LEU A 524 -7.35 11.23 0.24
N GLN A 525 -7.81 12.39 -0.21
CA GLN A 525 -9.18 12.59 -0.64
C GLN A 525 -9.26 12.90 -2.13
N LEU A 526 -10.14 12.19 -2.81
CA LEU A 526 -10.53 12.44 -4.20
C LEU A 526 -11.84 13.22 -4.23
N ASN A 527 -11.89 14.25 -5.07
CA ASN A 527 -13.09 15.04 -5.34
C ASN A 527 -13.29 15.14 -6.85
N TRP A 528 -14.52 14.98 -7.35
CA TRP A 528 -14.81 15.09 -8.78
C TRP A 528 -16.09 15.89 -9.05
N GLN A 529 -16.33 16.22 -10.32
CA GLN A 529 -17.57 16.85 -10.72
C GLN A 529 -18.71 15.82 -10.74
N ALA A 530 -19.85 16.14 -10.11
CA ALA A 530 -21.03 15.28 -10.16
C ALA A 530 -21.47 15.00 -11.60
N VAL A 531 -21.75 13.72 -11.89
CA VAL A 531 -22.17 13.22 -13.20
C VAL A 531 -23.70 13.20 -13.28
N GLU A 532 -24.26 13.79 -14.34
CA GLU A 532 -25.70 13.77 -14.61
C GLU A 532 -26.19 12.33 -14.86
N ASN A 533 -27.33 11.96 -14.25
CA ASN A 533 -27.93 10.63 -14.28
C ASN A 533 -27.08 9.50 -13.66
N ALA A 534 -26.15 9.84 -12.76
CA ALA A 534 -25.48 8.85 -11.91
C ALA A 534 -26.27 8.64 -10.61
N ASP A 535 -26.49 7.38 -10.23
CA ASP A 535 -27.10 6.99 -8.96
C ASP A 535 -26.04 6.90 -7.85
N TYR A 536 -24.84 6.40 -8.19
CA TYR A 536 -23.68 6.32 -7.30
C TYR A 536 -22.37 6.25 -8.10
N TYR A 537 -21.24 6.28 -7.37
CA TYR A 537 -19.89 6.15 -7.91
C TYR A 537 -19.15 4.95 -7.34
N ILE A 538 -18.23 4.42 -8.15
CA ILE A 538 -17.23 3.42 -7.76
C ILE A 538 -15.86 4.06 -7.94
N VAL A 539 -15.06 4.09 -6.89
CA VAL A 539 -13.65 4.51 -6.94
C VAL A 539 -12.80 3.25 -6.94
N LYS A 540 -11.95 3.13 -7.94
CA LYS A 540 -10.95 2.07 -7.99
C LYS A 540 -9.54 2.64 -7.89
N ARG A 541 -8.65 1.87 -7.29
CA ARG A 541 -7.23 2.16 -7.12
C ARG A 541 -6.39 1.00 -7.64
N ARG A 542 -5.27 1.29 -8.27
CA ARG A 542 -4.17 0.32 -8.41
C ARG A 542 -2.90 0.91 -7.81
N ASP A 543 -2.08 0.01 -7.31
CA ASP A 543 -0.84 0.33 -6.60
C ASP A 543 0.37 0.46 -7.53
N ALA A 544 0.29 -0.11 -8.73
CA ALA A 544 1.28 -0.02 -9.80
C ALA A 544 0.58 -0.16 -11.17
N SER A 545 1.22 0.30 -12.26
CA SER A 545 0.57 0.46 -13.57
C SER A 545 0.21 -0.85 -14.28
N ASP A 546 0.90 -1.93 -13.92
CA ASP A 546 0.76 -3.31 -14.38
C ASP A 546 -0.27 -4.11 -13.56
N GLN A 547 -0.67 -3.59 -12.40
CA GLN A 547 -1.64 -4.24 -11.52
C GLN A 547 -3.09 -3.89 -11.90
N PRO A 548 -4.02 -4.83 -11.72
CA PRO A 548 -5.44 -4.56 -11.94
C PRO A 548 -5.96 -3.56 -10.90
N TYR A 549 -6.93 -2.75 -11.33
CA TYR A 549 -7.66 -1.87 -10.42
C TYR A 549 -8.47 -2.67 -9.39
N THR A 550 -8.42 -2.24 -8.14
CA THR A 550 -9.19 -2.75 -7.01
C THR A 550 -10.23 -1.72 -6.60
N ILE A 551 -11.43 -2.15 -6.19
CA ILE A 551 -12.46 -1.22 -5.68
C ILE A 551 -12.05 -0.79 -4.27
N VAL A 552 -11.90 0.52 -4.08
CA VAL A 552 -11.59 1.12 -2.77
C VAL A 552 -12.77 1.94 -2.23
N GLY A 553 -13.70 2.35 -3.09
CA GLY A 553 -14.96 2.97 -2.70
C GLY A 553 -16.11 2.50 -3.60
N GLU A 554 -17.26 2.19 -3.02
CA GLU A 554 -18.44 1.70 -3.73
C GLU A 554 -19.71 2.35 -3.17
N GLU A 555 -20.78 2.39 -3.96
CA GLU A 555 -22.08 2.97 -3.60
C GLU A 555 -22.00 4.41 -3.08
N LEU A 556 -21.00 5.17 -3.53
CA LEU A 556 -20.77 6.54 -3.08
C LEU A 556 -21.82 7.47 -3.73
N THR A 557 -22.63 8.14 -2.93
CA THR A 557 -23.67 9.06 -3.44
C THR A 557 -23.18 10.49 -3.62
N GLU A 558 -22.10 10.85 -2.92
CA GLU A 558 -21.44 12.15 -3.03
C GLU A 558 -20.18 12.06 -3.89
N PRO A 559 -19.80 13.13 -4.61
CA PRO A 559 -18.66 13.12 -5.52
C PRO A 559 -17.32 13.34 -4.77
N VAL A 560 -17.16 12.65 -3.64
CA VAL A 560 -15.98 12.70 -2.76
C VAL A 560 -15.71 11.33 -2.16
N PHE A 561 -14.43 10.97 -2.04
CA PHE A 561 -13.98 9.75 -1.40
C PHE A 561 -12.66 9.99 -0.66
N THR A 562 -12.52 9.45 0.55
CA THR A 562 -11.24 9.48 1.29
C THR A 562 -10.70 8.06 1.37
N ASP A 563 -9.55 7.83 0.74
CA ASP A 563 -8.82 6.57 0.85
C ASP A 563 -7.90 6.65 2.06
N LYS A 564 -8.03 5.70 2.99
CA LYS A 564 -7.31 5.65 4.27
C LYS A 564 -6.31 4.51 4.37
N SER A 565 -6.10 3.80 3.27
CA SER A 565 -5.34 2.54 3.23
C SER A 565 -3.99 2.69 2.53
N LEU A 566 -3.43 3.90 2.58
CA LEU A 566 -2.27 4.27 1.78
C LEU A 566 -0.99 4.29 2.59
N GLN A 567 0.09 4.06 1.87
CA GLN A 567 1.44 4.26 2.35
C GLN A 567 1.90 5.65 1.94
N ASN A 568 2.38 6.43 2.91
CA ASN A 568 2.97 7.74 2.65
C ASN A 568 4.13 7.64 1.65
N GLY A 569 4.21 8.60 0.73
CA GLY A 569 5.24 8.63 -0.31
C GLY A 569 5.04 7.62 -1.46
N LYS A 570 4.08 6.69 -1.39
CA LYS A 570 3.71 5.80 -2.49
C LYS A 570 2.68 6.48 -3.40
N GLU A 571 2.93 6.49 -4.70
CA GLU A 571 1.96 6.98 -5.70
C GLU A 571 0.99 5.85 -6.07
N TYR A 572 -0.28 6.21 -6.20
CA TYR A 572 -1.38 5.33 -6.54
C TYR A 572 -2.15 5.89 -7.73
N ASP A 573 -2.60 5.01 -8.61
CA ASP A 573 -3.45 5.37 -9.73
C ASP A 573 -4.92 5.16 -9.36
N TYR A 574 -5.75 6.15 -9.63
CA TYR A 574 -7.18 6.11 -9.39
C TYR A 574 -7.99 6.31 -10.66
N VAL A 575 -9.08 5.57 -10.73
CA VAL A 575 -10.16 5.79 -11.70
C VAL A 575 -11.50 5.78 -10.99
N ILE A 576 -12.45 6.56 -11.50
CA ILE A 576 -13.78 6.70 -10.93
C ILE A 576 -14.80 6.35 -12.00
N HIS A 577 -15.78 5.53 -11.66
CA HIS A 577 -16.93 5.23 -12.50
C HIS A 577 -18.18 5.86 -11.92
N ALA A 578 -19.07 6.31 -12.81
CA ALA A 578 -20.44 6.64 -12.48
C ALA A 578 -21.36 5.49 -12.91
N VAL A 579 -22.34 5.16 -12.08
CA VAL A 579 -23.23 4.01 -12.28
C VAL A 579 -24.68 4.43 -12.22
N ASN A 580 -25.53 3.82 -13.06
CA ASN A 580 -26.98 3.94 -12.98
C ASN A 580 -27.69 2.63 -13.33
N GLU A 581 -29.02 2.64 -13.45
CA GLU A 581 -29.83 1.47 -13.84
C GLU A 581 -29.43 0.79 -15.16
N SER A 582 -28.80 1.53 -16.10
CA SER A 582 -28.32 1.00 -17.39
C SER A 582 -26.90 0.40 -17.29
N GLY A 583 -26.22 0.57 -16.16
CA GLY A 583 -24.92 -0.03 -15.85
C GLY A 583 -23.82 1.00 -15.60
N ILE A 584 -22.57 0.49 -15.62
CA ILE A 584 -21.36 1.25 -15.30
C ILE A 584 -20.88 2.02 -16.54
N GLY A 585 -20.74 3.35 -16.42
CA GLY A 585 -20.14 4.18 -17.45
C GLY A 585 -18.62 4.00 -17.55
N TYR A 586 -18.00 4.55 -18.61
CA TYR A 586 -16.54 4.55 -18.72
C TYR A 586 -15.88 5.26 -17.54
N SER A 587 -14.71 4.78 -17.14
CA SER A 587 -13.90 5.40 -16.07
C SER A 587 -13.51 6.84 -16.41
N SER A 588 -13.24 7.62 -15.37
CA SER A 588 -12.45 8.84 -15.47
C SER A 588 -11.13 8.59 -16.19
N ILE A 589 -10.45 9.67 -16.59
CA ILE A 589 -9.03 9.57 -16.90
C ILE A 589 -8.32 9.20 -15.60
N GLN A 590 -7.31 8.34 -15.72
CA GLN A 590 -6.46 7.96 -14.60
C GLN A 590 -5.85 9.21 -13.97
N VAL A 591 -5.92 9.30 -12.64
CA VAL A 591 -5.23 10.31 -11.86
C VAL A 591 -4.31 9.66 -10.84
N LYS A 592 -3.19 10.32 -10.56
CA LYS A 592 -2.18 9.86 -9.62
C LYS A 592 -2.31 10.60 -8.29
N GLY A 593 -2.30 9.87 -7.18
CA GLY A 593 -2.33 10.40 -5.84
C GLY A 593 -1.26 9.75 -4.97
N THR A 594 -0.52 10.56 -4.22
CA THR A 594 0.48 10.08 -3.26
C THR A 594 0.07 10.56 -1.88
N ALA A 595 -0.09 9.64 -0.92
CA ALA A 595 -0.24 10.03 0.48
C ALA A 595 1.02 10.80 0.95
N ALA A 596 0.90 11.57 2.05
CA ALA A 596 1.85 12.56 2.56
C ALA A 596 3.31 12.43 2.08
N GLU A 597 3.94 13.54 1.71
CA GLU A 597 5.34 13.56 1.26
C GLU A 597 6.26 12.97 2.35
N VAL A 598 7.23 12.14 1.96
CA VAL A 598 8.14 11.44 2.87
C VAL A 598 9.56 11.96 2.74
N ILE A 599 10.17 12.29 3.88
CA ILE A 599 11.59 12.57 4.05
C ILE A 599 12.19 11.44 4.90
N LYS A 600 13.26 10.81 4.43
CA LYS A 600 13.93 9.72 5.15
C LYS A 600 15.15 10.24 5.92
N VAL A 601 15.31 9.77 7.15
CA VAL A 601 16.46 10.04 8.01
C VAL A 601 17.14 8.73 8.35
N ALA A 602 18.43 8.60 8.05
CA ALA A 602 19.21 7.43 8.46
C ALA A 602 20.67 7.80 8.73
N LYS A 603 21.18 7.40 9.90
CA LYS A 603 22.54 7.73 10.35
C LYS A 603 23.66 7.20 9.46
N ASP A 604 23.43 6.04 8.85
CA ASP A 604 24.37 5.38 7.96
C ASP A 604 24.50 6.08 6.60
N GLY A 605 23.67 7.10 6.34
CA GLY A 605 23.66 7.83 5.08
C GLY A 605 22.72 7.25 4.02
N SER A 606 21.92 6.22 4.35
CA SER A 606 20.92 5.65 3.43
C SER A 606 19.64 6.49 3.28
N GLY A 607 19.43 7.51 4.12
CA GLY A 607 18.30 8.45 4.05
C GLY A 607 18.66 9.78 3.40
N ASP A 608 17.66 10.61 3.12
CA ASP A 608 17.81 11.99 2.59
C ASP A 608 18.66 12.88 3.52
N TYR A 609 18.56 12.63 4.82
CA TYR A 609 19.33 13.31 5.87
C TYR A 609 19.92 12.31 6.86
N GLN A 610 21.08 12.65 7.45
CA GLN A 610 21.71 11.83 8.50
C GLN A 610 21.25 12.19 9.92
N THR A 611 20.60 13.35 10.06
CA THR A 611 20.20 13.95 11.34
C THR A 611 18.74 14.37 11.29
N VAL A 612 18.02 14.20 12.39
CA VAL A 612 16.58 14.51 12.46
C VAL A 612 16.35 16.02 12.34
N GLN A 613 17.20 16.85 12.95
CA GLN A 613 17.03 18.31 12.87
C GLN A 613 17.16 18.84 11.44
N ALA A 614 18.08 18.30 10.63
CA ALA A 614 18.24 18.74 9.24
C ALA A 614 17.01 18.42 8.38
N ALA A 615 16.35 17.28 8.61
CA ALA A 615 15.10 16.94 7.93
C ALA A 615 13.97 17.91 8.33
N ILE A 616 13.84 18.23 9.61
CA ILE A 616 12.87 19.23 10.11
C ILE A 616 13.13 20.61 9.49
N ASP A 617 14.39 21.02 9.39
CA ASP A 617 14.76 22.32 8.84
C ASP A 617 14.38 22.45 7.35
N ALA A 618 14.44 21.34 6.61
CA ALA A 618 14.10 21.26 5.20
C ALA A 618 12.59 21.38 4.90
N VAL A 619 11.72 21.03 5.86
CA VAL A 619 10.27 21.16 5.70
C VAL A 619 9.90 22.64 5.49
N PRO A 620 9.06 23.02 4.51
CA PRO A 620 8.64 24.40 4.33
C PRO A 620 7.91 24.98 5.56
N ASP A 621 8.10 26.28 5.81
CA ASP A 621 7.34 26.97 6.86
C ASP A 621 5.85 27.10 6.44
N HIS A 622 4.93 27.02 7.41
CA HIS A 622 3.48 27.07 7.25
C HIS A 622 2.91 26.06 6.26
N ASN A 623 3.46 24.85 6.34
CA ASN A 623 3.07 23.74 5.51
C ASN A 623 1.59 23.41 5.69
N ARG A 624 0.88 23.26 4.56
CA ARG A 624 -0.58 23.03 4.51
C ARG A 624 -0.96 21.57 4.26
N SER A 625 0.00 20.72 3.93
CA SER A 625 -0.21 19.30 3.61
C SER A 625 0.80 18.49 4.40
N ARG A 626 0.38 17.43 5.09
CA ARG A 626 1.27 16.69 5.99
C ARG A 626 2.57 16.24 5.31
N ILE A 627 3.69 16.40 6.01
CA ILE A 627 5.01 15.85 5.64
C ILE A 627 5.45 14.86 6.72
N VAL A 628 5.83 13.67 6.28
CA VAL A 628 6.28 12.57 7.13
C VAL A 628 7.79 12.50 7.11
N ILE A 629 8.40 12.53 8.27
CA ILE A 629 9.83 12.27 8.45
C ILE A 629 9.96 10.86 9.02
N GLN A 630 10.37 9.92 8.16
CA GLN A 630 10.67 8.54 8.54
C GLN A 630 12.08 8.46 9.11
N ILE A 631 12.22 7.97 10.33
CA ILE A 631 13.50 7.91 11.03
C ILE A 631 13.91 6.44 11.14
N GLY A 632 14.97 6.04 10.44
CA GLY A 632 15.53 4.70 10.49
C GLY A 632 16.01 4.33 11.89
N ALA A 633 16.02 3.04 12.22
CA ALA A 633 16.47 2.55 13.51
C ALA A 633 17.86 3.07 13.90
N GLY A 634 18.04 3.44 15.17
CA GLY A 634 19.29 3.94 15.74
C GLY A 634 19.10 5.00 16.83
N VAL A 635 20.21 5.38 17.47
CA VAL A 635 20.26 6.33 18.60
C VAL A 635 20.70 7.72 18.16
N TYR A 636 19.77 8.62 17.89
CA TYR A 636 19.96 10.01 17.43
C TYR A 636 20.22 10.94 18.60
N ARG A 637 21.50 11.14 18.93
CA ARG A 637 21.92 12.11 19.95
C ARG A 637 21.96 13.53 19.39
N GLU A 638 20.84 14.22 19.48
CA GLU A 638 20.62 15.56 18.96
C GLU A 638 19.66 16.32 19.87
N LYS A 639 19.90 17.62 20.09
CA LYS A 639 18.91 18.48 20.72
C LYS A 639 17.95 19.00 19.65
N ILE A 640 16.73 18.47 19.64
CA ILE A 640 15.78 18.64 18.52
C ILE A 640 14.74 19.71 18.85
N LYS A 641 14.45 20.56 17.87
CA LYS A 641 13.40 21.58 17.95
C LYS A 641 12.54 21.55 16.69
N ILE A 642 11.22 21.46 16.90
CA ILE A 642 10.18 21.63 15.90
C ILE A 642 9.48 22.97 16.17
N PRO A 643 9.86 24.06 15.45
CA PRO A 643 9.28 25.38 15.65
C PRO A 643 7.80 25.45 15.27
N ASN A 644 7.06 26.40 15.85
CA ASN A 644 5.63 26.61 15.58
C ASN A 644 5.26 26.86 14.11
N LYS A 645 6.20 27.37 13.32
CA LYS A 645 6.03 27.56 11.87
C LYS A 645 6.12 26.27 11.06
N LYS A 646 6.47 25.12 11.66
CA LYS A 646 6.62 23.82 11.01
C LYS A 646 5.39 22.92 11.25
N THR A 647 4.20 23.41 10.88
CA THR A 647 2.91 22.72 11.10
C THR A 647 2.75 21.49 10.20
N ASN A 648 1.87 20.55 10.57
CA ASN A 648 1.56 19.34 9.79
C ASN A 648 2.80 18.47 9.51
N ILE A 649 3.54 18.11 10.57
CA ILE A 649 4.70 17.22 10.48
C ILE A 649 4.46 15.97 11.31
N SER A 650 4.87 14.83 10.77
CA SER A 650 4.92 13.56 11.49
C SER A 650 6.37 13.08 11.62
N LEU A 651 6.77 12.60 12.80
CA LEU A 651 8.02 11.85 13.00
C LEU A 651 7.67 10.38 13.25
N ILE A 652 8.10 9.47 12.37
CA ILE A 652 7.74 8.05 12.45
C ILE A 652 9.01 7.20 12.49
N GLY A 653 9.24 6.49 13.60
CA GLY A 653 10.34 5.52 13.70
C GLY A 653 10.07 4.28 12.84
N GLN A 654 11.08 3.84 12.09
CA GLN A 654 11.00 2.69 11.16
C GLN A 654 11.53 1.38 11.78
N GLY A 655 11.75 1.36 13.09
CA GLY A 655 12.13 0.15 13.80
C GLY A 655 10.96 -0.82 14.00
N ASN A 656 11.25 -2.06 14.41
CA ASN A 656 10.21 -3.06 14.67
C ASN A 656 9.35 -2.70 15.91
N GLY A 657 9.89 -1.84 16.77
CA GLY A 657 9.19 -1.23 17.89
C GLY A 657 9.80 0.14 18.25
N PRO A 658 9.20 0.86 19.20
CA PRO A 658 9.63 2.21 19.55
C PRO A 658 11.00 2.29 20.20
N GLU A 659 11.54 1.20 20.76
CA GLU A 659 12.90 1.11 21.31
C GLU A 659 14.01 1.15 20.25
N ASP A 660 13.69 0.85 18.99
CA ASP A 660 14.71 0.74 17.94
C ASP A 660 15.11 2.11 17.39
N THR A 661 14.26 3.13 17.53
CA THR A 661 14.52 4.51 17.06
C THR A 661 14.49 5.47 18.25
N ILE A 662 15.65 5.97 18.68
CA ILE A 662 15.80 6.72 19.93
C ILE A 662 16.30 8.13 19.64
N LEU A 663 15.53 9.15 20.04
CA LEU A 663 15.92 10.56 20.04
C LEU A 663 16.38 10.94 21.45
N ILE A 664 17.64 11.34 21.62
CA ILE A 664 18.25 11.44 22.95
C ILE A 664 19.12 12.68 23.13
N TYR A 665 19.12 13.24 24.34
CA TYR A 665 20.03 14.29 24.78
C TYR A 665 20.17 14.27 26.31
N ASP A 666 21.18 14.94 26.87
CA ASP A 666 21.56 14.83 28.30
C ASP A 666 21.52 16.17 29.06
N ASP A 667 20.86 17.19 28.50
CA ASP A 667 20.72 18.47 29.17
C ASP A 667 19.84 18.36 30.42
N ASN A 668 20.24 19.03 31.49
CA ASN A 668 19.44 19.22 32.70
C ASN A 668 19.40 20.70 33.07
N ALA A 669 18.56 21.05 34.04
CA ALA A 669 18.33 22.45 34.42
C ALA A 669 19.60 23.21 34.83
N LYS A 670 20.68 22.51 35.23
CA LYS A 670 21.97 23.09 35.61
C LYS A 670 23.03 23.03 34.50
N THR A 671 22.71 22.51 33.32
CA THR A 671 23.58 22.64 32.15
C THR A 671 23.84 24.13 31.91
N ILE A 672 25.10 24.50 31.68
CA ILE A 672 25.50 25.88 31.38
C ILE A 672 25.32 26.15 29.89
N GLY A 673 24.46 27.11 29.56
CA GLY A 673 24.15 27.52 28.21
C GLY A 673 25.24 28.38 27.55
N PRO A 674 25.08 28.74 26.26
CA PRO A 674 26.04 29.58 25.53
C PRO A 674 26.22 30.99 26.11
N ASP A 675 25.25 31.48 26.87
CA ASP A 675 25.28 32.76 27.58
C ASP A 675 26.02 32.71 28.92
N GLY A 676 26.41 31.50 29.37
CA GLY A 676 27.14 31.25 30.60
C GLY A 676 26.24 31.05 31.83
N GLU A 677 24.92 31.01 31.68
CA GLU A 677 23.95 30.80 32.75
C GLU A 677 23.36 29.37 32.70
N GLU A 678 22.76 28.92 33.80
CA GLU A 678 22.02 27.66 33.84
C GLU A 678 20.78 27.75 32.93
N ILE A 679 20.59 26.77 32.05
CA ILE A 679 19.48 26.78 31.07
C ILE A 679 18.09 26.60 31.71
N GLY A 680 18.02 26.04 32.91
CA GLY A 680 16.77 25.78 33.62
C GLY A 680 15.95 24.63 33.00
N THR A 681 14.88 24.22 33.70
CA THR A 681 14.05 23.06 33.33
C THR A 681 13.49 23.17 31.91
N SER A 682 12.93 24.32 31.54
CA SER A 682 12.22 24.47 30.26
C SER A 682 13.11 24.32 29.04
N ASP A 683 14.41 24.62 29.15
CA ASP A 683 15.38 24.47 28.06
C ASP A 683 16.21 23.18 28.17
N SER A 684 15.97 22.34 29.19
CA SER A 684 16.65 21.05 29.37
C SER A 684 16.17 19.92 28.45
N TYR A 685 15.24 20.22 27.53
CA TYR A 685 14.60 19.23 26.68
C TYR A 685 15.59 18.48 25.77
N SER A 686 15.33 17.19 25.51
CA SER A 686 15.88 16.48 24.36
C SER A 686 15.14 16.87 23.07
N VAL A 687 13.80 16.90 23.13
CA VAL A 687 12.92 17.29 22.01
C VAL A 687 11.94 18.37 22.44
N LEU A 688 11.90 19.48 21.69
CA LEU A 688 10.93 20.57 21.84
C LEU A 688 9.97 20.62 20.65
N VAL A 689 8.68 20.47 20.90
CA VAL A 689 7.62 20.50 19.88
C VAL A 689 6.70 21.70 20.08
N GLN A 690 6.86 22.73 19.25
CA GLN A 690 6.02 23.94 19.26
C GLN A 690 5.02 23.98 18.10
N ALA A 691 5.11 23.05 17.14
CA ALA A 691 4.21 22.99 15.99
C ALA A 691 2.85 22.42 16.38
N ASP A 692 1.82 23.01 15.78
CA ASP A 692 0.46 22.47 15.80
C ASP A 692 0.35 21.31 14.79
N ASP A 693 -0.60 20.41 15.01
CA ASP A 693 -0.91 19.27 14.14
C ASP A 693 0.27 18.28 13.97
N PHE A 694 1.11 18.21 15.00
CA PHE A 694 2.28 17.34 15.05
C PHE A 694 1.93 15.90 15.45
N ILE A 695 2.56 14.93 14.80
CA ILE A 695 2.44 13.51 15.16
C ILE A 695 3.84 12.94 15.44
N ALA A 696 3.98 12.16 16.50
CA ALA A 696 5.11 11.25 16.69
C ALA A 696 4.62 9.82 16.85
N GLU A 697 5.27 8.88 16.18
CA GLU A 697 4.87 7.47 16.19
C GLU A 697 6.06 6.51 16.21
N ASN A 698 5.93 5.42 16.97
CA ASN A 698 6.85 4.28 16.99
C ASN A 698 8.32 4.67 17.24
N LEU A 699 8.57 5.53 18.22
CA LEU A 699 9.92 5.98 18.58
C LEU A 699 10.06 6.26 20.08
N THR A 700 11.30 6.38 20.53
CA THR A 700 11.67 6.77 21.89
C THR A 700 12.21 8.19 21.91
N ILE A 701 11.77 8.99 22.89
CA ILE A 701 12.35 10.28 23.26
C ILE A 701 12.90 10.13 24.68
N GLU A 702 14.21 10.31 24.84
CA GLU A 702 14.92 10.08 26.09
C GLU A 702 15.72 11.30 26.53
N ASN A 703 15.72 11.58 27.84
CA ASN A 703 16.74 12.39 28.47
C ASN A 703 17.62 11.52 29.38
N ASP A 704 18.90 11.40 29.07
CA ASP A 704 19.83 10.48 29.73
C ASP A 704 20.78 11.14 30.74
N SER A 705 20.41 12.31 31.26
CA SER A 705 21.15 13.01 32.33
C SER A 705 21.31 12.19 33.63
N GLY A 706 20.31 11.38 34.01
CA GLY A 706 20.35 10.43 35.14
C GLY A 706 19.64 10.87 36.43
N ASN A 707 19.40 9.91 37.35
CA ASN A 707 18.58 10.05 38.58
C ASN A 707 19.12 11.11 39.58
N ASP A 708 20.44 11.23 39.72
CA ASP A 708 21.07 12.15 40.70
C ASP A 708 21.35 13.56 40.14
N THR A 709 20.63 13.96 39.08
CA THR A 709 20.84 15.26 38.42
C THR A 709 19.74 16.27 38.72
N ALA A 710 19.83 17.46 38.11
CA ALA A 710 18.72 18.42 38.17
C ALA A 710 17.60 18.00 37.21
N GLN A 711 16.48 18.72 37.22
CA GLN A 711 15.34 18.48 36.32
C GLN A 711 15.79 18.34 34.87
N ALA A 712 15.30 17.33 34.16
CA ALA A 712 15.78 17.00 32.82
C ALA A 712 14.65 16.48 31.93
N VAL A 713 14.23 17.34 31.01
CA VAL A 713 13.06 17.09 30.18
C VAL A 713 13.43 16.19 28.99
N ALA A 714 12.70 15.12 28.76
CA ALA A 714 12.80 14.35 27.52
C ALA A 714 12.01 15.05 26.41
N LEU A 715 10.73 15.33 26.68
CA LEU A 715 9.82 15.98 25.74
C LEU A 715 9.22 17.26 26.34
N SER A 716 9.39 18.39 25.64
CA SER A 716 8.62 19.62 25.87
C SER A 716 7.58 19.80 24.75
N ALA A 717 6.32 19.55 25.07
CA ALA A 717 5.18 19.61 24.16
C ALA A 717 4.37 20.89 24.39
N ARG A 718 4.24 21.72 23.34
CA ARG A 718 3.75 23.11 23.42
C ARG A 718 2.79 23.55 22.30
N GLY A 719 2.65 22.77 21.24
CA GLY A 719 1.70 23.05 20.15
C GLY A 719 0.35 22.39 20.38
N ASP A 720 -0.67 22.84 19.66
CA ASP A 720 -2.03 22.31 19.74
C ASP A 720 -2.24 21.12 18.78
N ARG A 721 -3.18 20.24 19.13
CA ARG A 721 -3.52 19.04 18.35
C ARG A 721 -2.32 18.10 18.12
N GLN A 722 -1.51 17.88 19.16
CA GLN A 722 -0.36 16.97 19.08
C GLN A 722 -0.74 15.53 19.43
N ILE A 723 -0.25 14.56 18.64
CA ILE A 723 -0.48 13.13 18.84
C ILE A 723 0.86 12.42 19.05
N TYR A 724 0.92 11.55 20.05
CA TYR A 724 2.05 10.68 20.36
C TYR A 724 1.51 9.25 20.46
N ARG A 725 1.74 8.44 19.41
CA ARG A 725 1.18 7.08 19.29
C ARG A 725 2.31 6.05 19.41
N ASN A 726 2.18 5.08 20.32
CA ASN A 726 3.24 4.09 20.52
C ASN A 726 4.63 4.75 20.72
N VAL A 727 4.68 5.81 21.54
CA VAL A 727 5.91 6.56 21.84
C VAL A 727 6.41 6.21 23.24
N ARG A 728 7.73 6.11 23.40
CA ARG A 728 8.36 5.95 24.72
C ARG A 728 8.97 7.28 25.15
N LEU A 729 8.54 7.82 26.29
CA LEU A 729 9.15 8.99 26.93
C LEU A 729 9.94 8.52 28.15
N ILE A 730 11.27 8.63 28.09
CA ILE A 730 12.17 8.09 29.10
C ILE A 730 12.93 9.22 29.78
N GLY A 731 12.85 9.27 31.10
CA GLY A 731 13.60 10.24 31.90
C GLY A 731 13.62 9.86 33.38
N TRP A 732 13.94 10.84 34.21
CA TRP A 732 13.87 10.78 35.67
C TRP A 732 12.96 11.90 36.16
N GLN A 733 13.53 12.95 36.75
CA GLN A 733 12.77 14.10 37.18
C GLN A 733 12.37 14.97 35.98
N ASP A 734 11.09 15.35 35.90
CA ASP A 734 10.53 16.24 34.88
C ASP A 734 10.56 15.67 33.43
N THR A 735 10.36 14.35 33.23
CA THR A 735 10.41 13.70 31.90
C THR A 735 9.58 14.38 30.80
N LEU A 736 8.31 14.71 31.09
CA LEU A 736 7.36 15.31 30.14
C LEU A 736 6.88 16.68 30.62
N LEU A 737 7.23 17.73 29.89
CA LEU A 737 6.67 19.08 30.03
C LEU A 737 5.51 19.27 29.03
N ALA A 738 4.28 19.04 29.49
CA ALA A 738 3.03 19.23 28.76
C ALA A 738 2.40 20.59 29.12
N THR A 739 2.65 21.63 28.32
CA THR A 739 2.37 23.04 28.69
C THR A 739 1.88 23.90 27.53
N ASP A 740 1.73 25.20 27.78
CA ASP A 740 1.25 26.26 26.88
C ASP A 740 -0.27 26.24 26.61
N ASP A 741 -1.04 25.55 27.48
CA ASP A 741 -2.51 25.54 27.44
C ASP A 741 -3.08 25.05 26.09
N VAL A 742 -2.52 23.93 25.62
CA VAL A 742 -2.84 23.29 24.34
C VAL A 742 -3.34 21.86 24.54
N ARG A 743 -3.84 21.21 23.48
CA ARG A 743 -4.36 19.84 23.53
C ARG A 743 -3.35 18.82 23.00
N GLN A 744 -3.20 17.74 23.74
CA GLN A 744 -2.21 16.69 23.48
C GLN A 744 -2.83 15.31 23.72
N TYR A 745 -2.53 14.34 22.85
CA TYR A 745 -3.03 12.97 22.92
C TYR A 745 -1.87 11.98 22.90
N TYR A 746 -1.71 11.21 23.97
CA TYR A 746 -0.73 10.15 24.13
C TYR A 746 -1.47 8.83 24.15
N VAL A 747 -1.26 7.97 23.15
CA VAL A 747 -1.99 6.71 22.99
C VAL A 747 -1.01 5.55 22.82
N ASP A 748 -1.29 4.41 23.46
CA ASP A 748 -0.43 3.22 23.47
C ASP A 748 1.02 3.53 23.85
N SER A 749 1.22 4.57 24.65
CA SER A 749 2.54 5.14 24.90
C SER A 749 3.09 4.68 26.25
N TYR A 750 4.41 4.74 26.40
CA TYR A 750 5.10 4.40 27.65
C TYR A 750 5.82 5.64 28.17
N ILE A 751 5.53 6.07 29.39
CA ILE A 751 6.14 7.25 30.00
C ILE A 751 6.77 6.85 31.32
N SER A 752 8.06 7.11 31.51
CA SER A 752 8.77 6.77 32.75
C SER A 752 9.55 7.92 33.39
N GLY A 753 9.59 7.91 34.72
CA GLY A 753 10.32 8.87 35.55
C GLY A 753 10.06 8.66 37.03
N ASP A 754 10.38 9.64 37.86
CA ASP A 754 10.24 9.55 39.32
C ASP A 754 9.50 10.76 39.94
N VAL A 755 10.11 11.95 39.94
CA VAL A 755 9.58 13.17 40.54
C VAL A 755 8.98 14.03 39.44
N ASP A 756 7.68 14.32 39.55
CA ASP A 756 6.97 15.26 38.69
C ASP A 756 7.10 14.94 37.20
N PHE A 757 7.26 13.66 36.85
CA PHE A 757 7.70 13.29 35.51
C PHE A 757 6.65 13.53 34.41
N ILE A 758 5.43 13.94 34.77
CA ILE A 758 4.45 14.58 33.89
C ILE A 758 3.99 15.91 34.53
N PHE A 759 4.35 17.05 33.93
CA PHE A 759 4.08 18.37 34.52
C PHE A 759 3.80 19.47 33.47
N GLY A 760 3.20 20.58 33.93
CA GLY A 760 2.76 21.68 33.05
C GLY A 760 1.25 21.98 33.14
N ASP A 761 0.69 22.71 32.16
CA ASP A 761 -0.68 23.24 32.19
C ASP A 761 -1.54 22.87 30.96
N ALA A 762 -1.06 21.97 30.09
CA ALA A 762 -1.81 21.49 28.94
C ALA A 762 -3.07 20.68 29.30
N THR A 763 -3.96 20.52 28.33
CA THR A 763 -4.98 19.48 28.33
C THR A 763 -4.39 18.24 27.65
N ALA A 764 -4.00 17.24 28.44
CA ALA A 764 -3.33 16.05 27.94
C ALA A 764 -4.11 14.79 28.31
N VAL A 765 -4.39 13.95 27.32
CA VAL A 765 -5.03 12.65 27.51
C VAL A 765 -4.00 11.55 27.28
N PHE A 766 -3.86 10.67 28.26
CA PHE A 766 -3.05 9.46 28.21
C PHE A 766 -3.99 8.27 28.13
N ASP A 767 -4.10 7.67 26.95
CA ASP A 767 -5.03 6.60 26.63
C ASP A 767 -4.27 5.29 26.35
N HIS A 768 -4.75 4.17 26.88
CA HIS A 768 -4.12 2.85 26.75
C HIS A 768 -2.61 2.83 27.07
N SER A 769 -2.14 3.77 27.88
CA SER A 769 -0.72 4.05 28.08
C SER A 769 -0.19 3.42 29.36
N ILE A 770 1.12 3.12 29.38
CA ILE A 770 1.83 2.65 30.55
C ILE A 770 2.62 3.81 31.14
N ILE A 771 2.30 4.15 32.38
CA ILE A 771 2.99 5.15 33.17
C ILE A 771 3.85 4.40 34.19
N HIS A 772 5.17 4.55 34.13
CA HIS A 772 6.11 3.69 34.85
C HIS A 772 7.00 4.49 35.82
N SER A 773 6.83 4.24 37.12
CA SER A 773 7.61 4.88 38.17
C SER A 773 8.94 4.19 38.38
N ARG A 774 10.05 4.93 38.27
CA ARG A 774 11.42 4.41 38.39
C ARG A 774 11.96 4.45 39.83
N ASP A 775 11.43 5.37 40.63
CA ASP A 775 11.79 5.55 42.05
C ASP A 775 10.62 6.24 42.78
N ALA A 776 10.73 6.39 44.11
CA ALA A 776 9.77 7.10 44.93
C ALA A 776 9.61 8.55 44.46
N GLY A 777 8.36 9.00 44.31
CA GLY A 777 8.10 10.33 43.76
C GLY A 777 6.63 10.60 43.47
N TYR A 778 6.39 11.31 42.37
CA TYR A 778 5.10 11.86 42.00
C TYR A 778 4.88 11.67 40.51
N VAL A 779 3.78 11.02 40.14
CA VAL A 779 3.45 10.82 38.73
C VAL A 779 3.20 12.15 38.03
N THR A 780 2.42 13.04 38.68
CA THR A 780 2.04 14.32 38.07
C THR A 780 2.34 15.54 38.94
N ALA A 781 2.70 16.65 38.28
CA ALA A 781 2.77 17.99 38.86
C ALA A 781 2.04 19.03 38.00
N ALA A 782 0.72 18.88 37.90
CA ALA A 782 -0.09 19.75 37.07
C ALA A 782 -0.18 21.20 37.61
N SER A 783 -0.24 22.14 36.67
CA SER A 783 -0.40 23.59 36.87
C SER A 783 -1.58 24.17 36.10
N THR A 784 -2.54 23.30 35.78
CA THR A 784 -3.75 23.57 35.02
C THR A 784 -4.49 24.82 35.49
N LYS A 785 -4.96 25.63 34.55
CA LYS A 785 -5.81 26.79 34.86
C LYS A 785 -7.21 26.33 35.29
N LYS A 786 -7.94 27.23 35.96
CA LYS A 786 -9.27 26.94 36.54
C LYS A 786 -10.30 26.38 35.54
N THR A 787 -10.25 26.81 34.29
CA THR A 787 -11.22 26.46 33.25
C THR A 787 -10.87 25.19 32.49
N ASN A 788 -9.65 24.71 32.61
CA ASN A 788 -9.12 23.69 31.71
C ASN A 788 -9.26 22.29 32.32
N ILE A 789 -9.31 21.30 31.43
CA ILE A 789 -9.49 19.88 31.81
C ILE A 789 -8.22 19.30 32.43
N GLY A 790 -7.02 19.74 32.04
CA GLY A 790 -5.77 19.24 32.61
C GLY A 790 -5.46 17.82 32.15
N TYR A 791 -4.99 16.97 33.05
CA TYR A 791 -4.54 15.62 32.69
C TYR A 791 -5.62 14.56 32.90
N VAL A 792 -5.81 13.72 31.89
CA VAL A 792 -6.73 12.58 31.96
C VAL A 792 -5.95 11.33 31.61
N PHE A 793 -5.90 10.38 32.54
CA PHE A 793 -5.42 9.02 32.29
C PHE A 793 -6.64 8.14 32.10
N TYR A 794 -6.74 7.52 30.93
CA TYR A 794 -7.90 6.76 30.48
C TYR A 794 -7.41 5.39 30.02
N ASN A 795 -8.06 4.30 30.46
CA ASN A 795 -7.69 2.91 30.12
C ASN A 795 -6.19 2.57 30.28
N SER A 796 -5.51 3.27 31.19
CA SER A 796 -4.06 3.25 31.31
C SER A 796 -3.58 2.37 32.48
N LYS A 797 -2.28 2.18 32.61
CA LYS A 797 -1.66 1.41 33.70
C LYS A 797 -0.59 2.21 34.42
N LEU A 798 -0.66 2.30 35.73
CA LEU A 798 0.43 2.76 36.58
C LEU A 798 1.23 1.55 37.06
N THR A 799 2.49 1.50 36.65
CA THR A 799 3.45 0.44 36.95
C THR A 799 4.71 1.04 37.60
N ALA A 800 5.58 0.20 38.17
CA ALA A 800 6.82 0.66 38.77
C ALA A 800 7.90 -0.42 38.70
N GLU A 801 9.13 -0.03 39.02
CA GLU A 801 10.24 -0.97 39.24
C GLU A 801 9.89 -1.99 40.33
N GLU A 802 10.48 -3.19 40.21
CA GLU A 802 10.15 -4.33 41.07
C GLU A 802 10.43 -4.03 42.56
N GLY A 803 9.46 -4.36 43.43
CA GLY A 803 9.60 -4.24 44.88
C GLY A 803 9.20 -2.87 45.46
N MET A 804 8.71 -1.95 44.63
CA MET A 804 8.17 -0.67 45.10
C MET A 804 6.77 -0.83 45.70
N ILE A 805 6.62 -0.48 46.98
CA ILE A 805 5.34 -0.51 47.71
C ILE A 805 5.17 0.83 48.42
N ASP A 806 3.98 1.43 48.37
CA ASP A 806 3.61 2.67 49.09
C ASP A 806 4.66 3.81 48.97
N SER A 807 5.24 3.99 47.79
CA SER A 807 6.39 4.86 47.56
C SER A 807 6.09 6.04 46.64
N VAL A 808 5.02 5.96 45.84
CA VAL A 808 4.68 6.95 44.80
C VAL A 808 3.31 7.55 45.05
N GLU A 809 3.17 8.85 44.76
CA GLU A 809 1.90 9.57 44.79
C GLU A 809 1.43 9.87 43.35
N LEU A 810 0.12 9.79 43.11
CA LEU A 810 -0.55 10.07 41.83
C LEU A 810 -0.28 11.49 41.34
N GLY A 811 -0.13 12.45 42.26
CA GLY A 811 0.24 13.79 41.87
C GLY A 811 0.21 14.84 42.97
N ARG A 812 0.69 16.02 42.62
CA ARG A 812 0.70 17.21 43.48
C ARG A 812 0.45 18.52 42.70
N PRO A 813 -0.26 19.49 43.30
CA PRO A 813 -0.68 20.70 42.59
C PRO A 813 0.46 21.72 42.56
N TRP A 814 1.20 21.77 41.45
CA TRP A 814 2.28 22.75 41.25
C TRP A 814 1.76 24.20 41.24
N ARG A 815 0.51 24.39 40.83
CA ARG A 815 -0.24 25.65 40.93
C ARG A 815 -1.67 25.41 41.46
N PRO A 816 -2.33 26.47 41.98
CA PRO A 816 -3.75 26.41 42.29
C PRO A 816 -4.56 25.98 41.06
N TYR A 817 -5.66 25.27 41.28
CA TYR A 817 -6.55 24.77 40.22
C TYR A 817 -5.99 23.64 39.33
N SER A 818 -4.85 23.04 39.69
CA SER A 818 -4.37 21.78 39.11
C SER A 818 -5.50 20.74 38.96
N ASN A 819 -5.62 20.12 37.79
CA ASN A 819 -6.64 19.10 37.48
C ASN A 819 -5.99 17.84 36.92
N VAL A 820 -6.24 16.71 37.57
CA VAL A 820 -5.72 15.38 37.17
C VAL A 820 -6.79 14.35 37.48
N VAL A 821 -7.12 13.52 36.50
CA VAL A 821 -8.14 12.49 36.61
C VAL A 821 -7.63 11.15 36.12
N TYR A 822 -7.87 10.08 36.89
CA TYR A 822 -7.60 8.69 36.50
C TYR A 822 -8.91 7.94 36.31
N ILE A 823 -9.16 7.42 35.11
CA ILE A 823 -10.37 6.73 34.70
C ILE A 823 -10.00 5.35 34.16
N GLN A 824 -10.64 4.30 34.67
CA GLN A 824 -10.40 2.91 34.24
C GLN A 824 -8.91 2.55 34.23
N THR A 825 -8.15 3.13 35.16
CA THR A 825 -6.70 2.97 35.21
C THR A 825 -6.35 1.86 36.19
N TRP A 826 -5.49 0.91 35.78
CA TRP A 826 -4.94 -0.09 36.69
C TRP A 826 -3.78 0.51 37.49
N MET A 827 -3.76 0.33 38.82
CA MET A 827 -2.78 0.93 39.73
C MET A 827 -2.04 -0.15 40.54
N GLY A 828 -0.73 -0.26 40.36
CA GLY A 828 0.13 -1.17 41.13
C GLY A 828 0.36 -0.75 42.59
N GLU A 829 0.91 -1.68 43.39
CA GLU A 829 1.10 -1.54 44.86
C GLU A 829 2.09 -0.43 45.30
N HIS A 830 2.83 0.15 44.36
CA HIS A 830 3.73 1.28 44.61
C HIS A 830 2.97 2.58 44.92
N ILE A 831 1.70 2.69 44.50
CA ILE A 831 0.88 3.89 44.74
C ILE A 831 0.42 3.91 46.20
N LYS A 832 0.73 5.00 46.90
CA LYS A 832 0.37 5.19 48.31
C LYS A 832 -1.15 5.18 48.53
N PRO A 833 -1.63 4.69 49.70
CA PRO A 833 -3.06 4.66 50.01
C PRO A 833 -3.73 6.04 49.98
N HIS A 834 -3.06 7.09 50.47
CA HIS A 834 -3.56 8.46 50.41
C HIS A 834 -3.57 9.05 48.99
N GLY A 835 -2.82 8.47 48.06
CA GLY A 835 -2.81 8.74 46.62
C GLY A 835 -2.23 10.09 46.20
N TRP A 836 -2.48 11.17 46.93
CA TRP A 836 -2.24 12.53 46.45
C TRP A 836 -1.43 13.35 47.45
N ASN A 837 -0.87 14.48 47.00
CA ASN A 837 -0.10 15.39 47.85
C ASN A 837 -0.49 16.84 47.60
N ASN A 838 -0.46 17.68 48.63
CA ASN A 838 -0.90 19.07 48.56
C ASN A 838 0.24 20.06 48.25
N TRP A 839 1.44 19.58 47.88
CA TRP A 839 2.65 20.39 47.67
C TRP A 839 3.11 21.14 48.95
N GLY A 840 2.70 20.69 50.13
CA GLY A 840 2.93 21.43 51.38
C GLY A 840 2.14 22.74 51.47
N ASN A 841 1.08 22.90 50.65
CA ASN A 841 0.21 24.07 50.64
C ASN A 841 -1.27 23.66 50.78
N SER A 842 -1.82 23.82 51.99
CA SER A 842 -3.22 23.47 52.29
C SER A 842 -4.24 24.32 51.52
N GLU A 843 -3.89 25.50 50.99
CA GLU A 843 -4.82 26.29 50.18
C GLU A 843 -5.15 25.57 48.86
N ASN A 844 -4.21 24.78 48.34
CA ASN A 844 -4.39 24.02 47.10
C ASN A 844 -5.47 22.94 47.25
N GLU A 845 -5.67 22.38 48.45
CA GLU A 845 -6.71 21.37 48.72
C GLU A 845 -8.12 21.88 48.38
N SER A 846 -8.34 23.19 48.48
CA SER A 846 -9.65 23.81 48.19
C SER A 846 -9.87 24.13 46.69
N THR A 847 -8.82 24.03 45.87
CA THR A 847 -8.86 24.46 44.46
C THR A 847 -8.46 23.38 43.47
N ALA A 848 -7.65 22.41 43.90
CA ALA A 848 -7.27 21.25 43.10
C ALA A 848 -8.52 20.43 42.74
N ARG A 849 -8.50 19.87 41.53
CA ARG A 849 -9.56 19.03 40.97
C ARG A 849 -8.95 17.66 40.72
N TYR A 850 -8.82 16.85 41.76
CA TYR A 850 -8.26 15.49 41.62
C TYR A 850 -9.37 14.45 41.68
N GLY A 851 -9.44 13.64 40.63
CA GLY A 851 -10.55 12.73 40.37
C GLY A 851 -10.09 11.30 40.07
N GLU A 852 -10.84 10.32 40.52
CA GLU A 852 -10.64 8.91 40.18
C GLU A 852 -12.01 8.28 39.85
N PHE A 853 -12.06 7.38 38.84
CA PHE A 853 -13.26 6.63 38.46
C PHE A 853 -12.93 5.23 37.97
N ALA A 854 -13.57 4.21 38.55
CA ALA A 854 -13.48 2.81 38.11
C ALA A 854 -12.05 2.27 37.94
N ASN A 855 -11.10 2.75 38.74
CA ASN A 855 -9.72 2.25 38.74
C ASN A 855 -9.65 0.84 39.33
N SER A 856 -8.63 0.08 38.93
CA SER A 856 -8.41 -1.32 39.32
C SER A 856 -6.98 -1.56 39.81
N GLY A 857 -6.66 -2.80 40.22
CA GLY A 857 -5.33 -3.16 40.73
C GLY A 857 -5.15 -2.93 42.24
N PRO A 858 -3.99 -3.36 42.82
CA PRO A 858 -3.77 -3.37 44.26
C PRO A 858 -4.00 -2.03 44.97
N SER A 859 -3.72 -0.91 44.30
CA SER A 859 -3.90 0.44 44.86
C SER A 859 -5.01 1.25 44.17
N GLY A 860 -5.84 0.58 43.36
CA GLY A 860 -6.98 1.18 42.65
C GLY A 860 -8.15 1.54 43.58
N GLU A 861 -8.15 1.02 44.81
CA GLU A 861 -9.17 1.34 45.80
C GLU A 861 -8.95 2.72 46.44
N ALA A 862 -9.94 3.59 46.34
CA ALA A 862 -9.82 4.96 46.83
C ALA A 862 -10.24 5.17 48.30
N MET A 863 -10.37 4.11 49.11
CA MET A 863 -10.94 4.20 50.46
C MET A 863 -10.10 5.05 51.43
N GLU A 864 -8.79 5.19 51.19
CA GLU A 864 -7.88 5.94 52.04
C GLU A 864 -7.43 7.29 51.44
N ARG A 865 -8.00 7.70 50.29
CA ARG A 865 -7.66 8.98 49.65
C ARG A 865 -7.99 10.16 50.55
N TYR A 866 -7.25 11.26 50.39
CA TYR A 866 -7.55 12.50 51.08
C TYR A 866 -8.96 13.00 50.75
N SER A 867 -9.67 13.55 51.74
CA SER A 867 -11.06 14.01 51.59
C SER A 867 -11.25 15.21 50.64
N TRP A 868 -10.15 15.86 50.22
CA TRP A 868 -10.17 16.95 49.25
C TRP A 868 -10.08 16.47 47.80
N THR A 869 -9.88 15.17 47.58
CA THR A 869 -9.97 14.53 46.25
C THR A 869 -11.37 13.92 46.07
N LYS A 870 -11.69 13.49 44.86
CA LYS A 870 -13.05 13.06 44.51
C LYS A 870 -13.09 11.70 43.81
N GLN A 871 -13.96 10.81 44.27
CA GLN A 871 -14.48 9.73 43.44
C GLN A 871 -15.56 10.28 42.53
N LEU A 872 -15.32 10.23 41.21
CA LEU A 872 -16.26 10.78 40.24
C LEU A 872 -17.51 9.90 40.13
N THR A 873 -18.63 10.50 39.73
CA THR A 873 -19.77 9.73 39.25
C THR A 873 -19.56 9.32 37.79
N LEU A 874 -20.35 8.36 37.28
CA LEU A 874 -20.32 8.00 35.85
C LEU A 874 -20.57 9.22 34.94
N GLU A 875 -21.56 10.05 35.27
CA GLU A 875 -21.87 11.26 34.51
C GLU A 875 -20.69 12.25 34.48
N GLU A 876 -19.98 12.39 35.61
CA GLU A 876 -18.80 13.22 35.69
C GLU A 876 -17.62 12.62 34.92
N ALA A 877 -17.41 11.30 34.99
CA ALA A 877 -16.38 10.60 34.23
C ALA A 877 -16.63 10.67 32.72
N MET A 878 -17.89 10.61 32.27
CA MET A 878 -18.26 10.77 30.86
C MET A 878 -17.90 12.14 30.29
N ALA A 879 -17.69 13.17 31.13
CA ALA A 879 -17.21 14.48 30.68
C ALA A 879 -15.70 14.48 30.34
N TYR A 880 -14.97 13.47 30.79
CA TYR A 880 -13.53 13.29 30.58
C TYR A 880 -13.20 12.26 29.48
N MET A 881 -14.18 11.81 28.69
CA MET A 881 -13.92 10.94 27.54
C MET A 881 -12.94 11.61 26.56
N PRO A 882 -11.93 10.89 26.04
CA PRO A 882 -10.92 11.45 25.14
C PRO A 882 -11.49 12.34 24.02
N GLU A 883 -12.52 11.90 23.30
CA GLU A 883 -13.11 12.64 22.19
C GLU A 883 -13.87 13.90 22.62
N LYS A 884 -14.32 14.00 23.88
CA LYS A 884 -14.94 15.21 24.42
C LYS A 884 -13.92 16.19 24.97
N VAL A 885 -12.86 15.66 25.60
CA VAL A 885 -11.77 16.46 26.14
C VAL A 885 -10.97 17.13 25.03
N LEU A 886 -10.73 16.40 23.94
CA LEU A 886 -9.91 16.86 22.83
C LEU A 886 -10.69 17.70 21.81
N ALA A 887 -12.03 17.59 21.77
CA ALA A 887 -12.90 18.31 20.83
C ALA A 887 -12.59 19.82 20.73
N GLY A 888 -12.43 20.51 21.85
CA GLY A 888 -12.26 21.97 21.86
C GLY A 888 -13.35 22.70 21.06
N ASP A 889 -13.01 23.86 20.50
CA ASP A 889 -13.92 24.66 19.65
C ASP A 889 -13.95 24.18 18.19
N ASP A 890 -12.98 23.37 17.77
CA ASP A 890 -12.80 22.89 16.39
C ASP A 890 -13.30 21.44 16.17
N ASN A 891 -13.90 20.82 17.20
CA ASN A 891 -14.30 19.41 17.24
C ASN A 891 -13.18 18.42 16.89
N TRP A 892 -11.93 18.75 17.23
CA TRP A 892 -10.80 17.87 16.99
C TRP A 892 -10.99 16.52 17.69
N ASN A 893 -10.92 15.44 16.92
CA ASN A 893 -11.10 14.09 17.45
C ASN A 893 -10.05 13.15 16.85
N PRO A 894 -8.93 12.90 17.57
CA PRO A 894 -7.89 11.97 17.15
C PRO A 894 -8.16 10.51 17.58
N VAL A 895 -9.31 10.23 18.20
CA VAL A 895 -9.63 8.93 18.80
C VAL A 895 -10.24 8.02 17.74
N GLU A 896 -9.67 6.83 17.54
CA GLU A 896 -10.34 5.76 16.80
C GLU A 896 -11.58 5.33 17.59
N LYS A 897 -12.76 5.32 16.95
CA LYS A 897 -14.05 5.17 17.67
C LYS A 897 -14.09 3.90 18.53
N GLU A 898 -13.95 4.06 19.83
CA GLU A 898 -14.36 3.08 20.82
C GLU A 898 -15.57 3.57 21.62
N ILE A 899 -16.46 2.63 21.92
CA ILE A 899 -17.60 2.84 22.80
C ILE A 899 -17.06 2.65 24.22
N LEU A 900 -17.33 3.60 25.14
CA LEU A 900 -17.20 3.37 26.59
C LEU A 900 -17.82 2.00 26.92
N LEU A 901 -16.98 1.01 27.21
CA LEU A 901 -17.48 -0.29 27.63
C LEU A 901 -18.11 -0.10 29.01
N ASP A 902 -19.42 -0.26 29.07
CA ASP A 902 -20.18 -0.25 30.31
C ASP A 902 -19.59 -1.25 31.31
N SER A 903 -18.98 -0.75 32.39
CA SER A 903 -18.87 -1.33 33.75
C SER A 903 -17.95 -2.53 34.05
N ASN A 904 -17.44 -2.57 35.31
CA ASN A 904 -16.54 -3.56 35.91
C ASN A 904 -17.18 -4.95 36.20
N ALA A 905 -18.16 -5.36 35.40
CA ALA A 905 -18.87 -6.64 35.54
C ALA A 905 -18.24 -7.77 34.69
N ILE A 906 -16.96 -7.69 34.34
CA ILE A 906 -16.31 -8.63 33.42
C ILE A 906 -15.46 -9.66 34.18
N LEU A 907 -15.36 -10.88 33.66
CA LEU A 907 -14.46 -11.92 34.18
C LEU A 907 -13.01 -11.68 33.76
N SER A 908 -12.06 -11.82 34.69
CA SER A 908 -10.61 -11.84 34.42
C SER A 908 -10.12 -13.23 34.07
N SER A 909 -10.77 -14.26 34.62
CA SER A 909 -10.44 -15.65 34.34
C SER A 909 -11.67 -16.56 34.46
N LEU A 910 -11.64 -17.65 33.68
CA LEU A 910 -12.61 -18.73 33.75
C LEU A 910 -11.86 -20.06 33.68
N THR A 911 -12.11 -20.94 34.66
CA THR A 911 -11.44 -22.24 34.78
C THR A 911 -12.44 -23.37 34.93
N LEU A 912 -12.08 -24.53 34.38
CA LEU A 912 -12.79 -25.80 34.45
C LEU A 912 -11.88 -26.83 35.10
N ASP A 913 -12.29 -27.40 36.25
CA ASP A 913 -11.46 -28.27 37.10
C ASP A 913 -10.06 -27.71 37.41
N GLY A 914 -9.99 -26.40 37.62
CA GLY A 914 -8.76 -25.68 37.92
C GLY A 914 -7.82 -25.43 36.72
N LYS A 915 -8.26 -25.72 35.49
CA LYS A 915 -7.53 -25.36 34.26
C LYS A 915 -8.22 -24.21 33.54
N SER A 916 -7.46 -23.23 33.04
CA SER A 916 -7.99 -22.12 32.24
C SER A 916 -8.76 -22.63 31.02
N LEU A 917 -9.90 -22.00 30.74
CA LEU A 917 -10.66 -22.25 29.53
C LEU A 917 -9.84 -21.81 28.31
N GLU A 918 -9.67 -22.72 27.35
CA GLU A 918 -8.91 -22.47 26.12
C GLU A 918 -9.64 -21.42 25.26
N ASN A 919 -8.92 -20.37 24.85
CA ASN A 919 -9.46 -19.19 24.15
C ASN A 919 -10.50 -18.39 24.94
N PHE A 920 -10.35 -18.29 26.26
CA PHE A 920 -11.18 -17.39 27.07
C PHE A 920 -11.01 -15.93 26.59
N ASP A 921 -12.12 -15.34 26.15
CA ASP A 921 -12.24 -13.91 25.82
C ASP A 921 -13.22 -13.25 26.79
N PRO A 922 -12.81 -12.27 27.60
CA PRO A 922 -13.67 -11.59 28.58
C PRO A 922 -14.91 -10.90 27.98
N ASN A 923 -14.89 -10.58 26.67
CA ASN A 923 -15.99 -9.96 25.95
C ASN A 923 -17.00 -10.99 25.39
N GLN A 924 -16.65 -12.27 25.35
CA GLN A 924 -17.52 -13.35 24.89
C GLN A 924 -18.45 -13.83 26.01
N LYS A 925 -19.76 -13.70 25.81
CA LYS A 925 -20.78 -14.01 26.85
C LYS A 925 -21.30 -15.45 26.81
N GLU A 926 -20.97 -16.20 25.76
CA GLU A 926 -21.52 -17.53 25.48
C GLU A 926 -20.38 -18.51 25.15
N TYR A 927 -20.25 -19.60 25.91
CA TYR A 927 -19.24 -20.63 25.68
C TYR A 927 -19.89 -22.00 25.50
N VAL A 928 -19.33 -22.81 24.61
CA VAL A 928 -19.73 -24.22 24.44
C VAL A 928 -18.51 -25.10 24.72
N VAL A 929 -18.62 -25.95 25.73
CA VAL A 929 -17.57 -26.84 26.20
C VAL A 929 -17.95 -28.27 25.85
N THR A 930 -17.18 -28.92 24.98
CA THR A 930 -17.42 -30.32 24.62
C THR A 930 -16.73 -31.26 25.59
N LEU A 931 -17.49 -32.16 26.21
CA LEU A 931 -16.98 -33.20 27.09
C LEU A 931 -16.97 -34.58 26.39
N PRO A 932 -15.96 -35.42 26.65
CA PRO A 932 -15.98 -36.83 26.26
C PRO A 932 -17.21 -37.56 26.84
N ALA A 933 -17.73 -38.56 26.11
CA ALA A 933 -18.89 -39.34 26.55
C ALA A 933 -18.64 -40.01 27.92
N ASN A 934 -19.59 -39.83 28.85
CA ASN A 934 -19.56 -40.32 30.24
C ASN A 934 -18.53 -39.66 31.18
N GLU A 935 -18.04 -38.45 30.88
CA GLU A 935 -17.34 -37.64 31.89
C GLU A 935 -18.32 -36.85 32.76
N ASP A 936 -17.97 -36.70 34.03
CA ASP A 936 -18.68 -35.81 34.95
C ASP A 936 -18.50 -34.35 34.51
N LEU A 937 -19.47 -33.49 34.84
CA LEU A 937 -19.37 -32.07 34.54
C LEU A 937 -18.22 -31.43 35.34
N PRO A 938 -17.38 -30.59 34.71
CA PRO A 938 -16.26 -29.97 35.38
C PRO A 938 -16.74 -28.94 36.40
N ALA A 939 -15.97 -28.78 37.49
CA ALA A 939 -16.18 -27.73 38.47
C ALA A 939 -15.75 -26.39 37.88
N ILE A 940 -16.64 -25.39 37.94
CA ILE A 940 -16.40 -24.06 37.38
C ILE A 940 -15.91 -23.14 38.49
N ALA A 941 -14.80 -22.44 38.23
CA ALA A 941 -14.37 -21.30 39.02
C ALA A 941 -14.07 -20.13 38.09
N ALA A 942 -14.44 -18.93 38.51
CA ALA A 942 -14.31 -17.72 37.73
C ALA A 942 -13.95 -16.55 38.65
N GLU A 943 -13.11 -15.65 38.16
CA GLU A 943 -12.68 -14.46 38.87
C GLU A 943 -13.11 -13.23 38.09
N ALA A 944 -13.57 -12.19 38.78
CA ALA A 944 -13.89 -10.93 38.14
C ALA A 944 -12.63 -10.06 37.97
N MET A 945 -12.68 -9.15 37.00
CA MET A 945 -11.65 -8.12 36.79
C MET A 945 -11.48 -7.20 38.00
N SER A 946 -12.53 -7.06 38.81
CA SER A 946 -12.49 -6.35 40.10
C SER A 946 -12.71 -7.35 41.22
N GLU A 947 -11.82 -7.36 42.21
CA GLU A 947 -11.94 -8.21 43.42
C GLU A 947 -13.17 -7.86 44.28
N LYS A 948 -13.80 -6.71 44.03
CA LYS A 948 -15.03 -6.27 44.70
C LYS A 948 -16.32 -6.68 43.99
N SER A 949 -16.21 -7.15 42.75
CA SER A 949 -17.36 -7.68 42.02
C SER A 949 -17.77 -9.04 42.58
N ILE A 950 -19.07 -9.26 42.75
CA ILE A 950 -19.61 -10.51 43.26
C ILE A 950 -19.82 -11.46 42.07
N VAL A 951 -19.05 -12.54 42.02
CA VAL A 951 -19.24 -13.62 41.06
C VAL A 951 -20.17 -14.67 41.67
N THR A 952 -21.31 -14.90 41.02
CA THR A 952 -22.26 -15.95 41.39
C THR A 952 -22.32 -16.98 40.27
N ILE A 953 -22.01 -18.24 40.59
CA ILE A 953 -22.04 -19.35 39.64
C ILE A 953 -23.24 -20.24 39.97
N SER A 954 -24.09 -20.50 38.98
CA SER A 954 -25.16 -21.49 39.06
C SER A 954 -25.02 -22.49 37.93
N GLN A 955 -24.90 -23.77 38.25
CA GLN A 955 -24.78 -24.86 37.28
C GLN A 955 -25.96 -25.83 37.44
N GLU A 956 -26.70 -26.06 36.37
CA GLU A 956 -27.86 -26.95 36.33
C GLU A 956 -27.81 -27.81 35.07
N GLY A 957 -27.66 -29.13 35.26
CA GLY A 957 -27.50 -30.05 34.14
C GLY A 957 -26.30 -29.66 33.26
N THR A 958 -26.51 -29.62 31.95
CA THR A 958 -25.50 -29.26 30.95
C THR A 958 -25.28 -27.75 30.81
N GLU A 959 -25.86 -26.92 31.66
CA GLU A 959 -25.73 -25.46 31.59
C GLU A 959 -25.10 -24.90 32.84
N ALA A 960 -24.26 -23.89 32.67
CA ALA A 960 -23.84 -23.03 33.75
C ALA A 960 -24.00 -21.56 33.39
N LYS A 961 -24.42 -20.78 34.38
CA LYS A 961 -24.55 -19.34 34.32
C LYS A 961 -23.62 -18.74 35.36
N ILE A 962 -22.77 -17.82 34.92
CA ILE A 962 -21.89 -17.02 35.77
C ILE A 962 -22.38 -15.59 35.70
N GLU A 963 -22.89 -15.07 36.81
CA GLU A 963 -23.32 -13.69 36.95
C GLU A 963 -22.25 -12.92 37.72
N VAL A 964 -21.65 -11.93 37.08
CA VAL A 964 -20.76 -10.98 37.72
C VAL A 964 -21.58 -9.74 38.02
N THR A 965 -21.74 -9.43 39.31
CA THR A 965 -22.41 -8.20 39.77
C THR A 965 -21.35 -7.23 40.23
N ALA A 966 -21.19 -6.10 39.54
CA ALA A 966 -20.31 -5.02 39.94
C ALA A 966 -20.82 -4.30 41.20
N GLU A 967 -19.96 -3.52 41.85
CA GLU A 967 -20.30 -2.80 43.09
C GLU A 967 -21.46 -1.80 42.92
N ASP A 968 -21.65 -1.29 41.70
CA ASP A 968 -22.75 -0.39 41.33
C ASP A 968 -24.08 -1.11 41.07
N GLY A 969 -24.09 -2.45 41.16
CA GLY A 969 -25.26 -3.30 40.97
C GLY A 969 -25.48 -3.74 39.52
N LEU A 970 -24.61 -3.35 38.57
CA LEU A 970 -24.70 -3.79 37.19
C LEU A 970 -24.30 -5.27 37.08
N LYS A 971 -25.04 -6.02 36.26
CA LYS A 971 -24.91 -7.46 36.12
C LYS A 971 -24.52 -7.84 34.70
N GLN A 972 -23.45 -8.60 34.57
CA GLN A 972 -23.06 -9.25 33.33
C GLN A 972 -23.16 -10.76 33.52
N ILE A 973 -23.72 -11.43 32.53
CA ILE A 973 -23.99 -12.86 32.57
C ILE A 973 -23.15 -13.54 31.49
N TYR A 974 -22.46 -14.60 31.88
CA TYR A 974 -21.80 -15.54 30.99
C TYR A 974 -22.53 -16.87 31.07
N HIS A 975 -22.76 -17.50 29.92
CA HIS A 975 -23.41 -18.79 29.78
C HIS A 975 -22.43 -19.81 29.25
N ILE A 976 -22.41 -21.01 29.84
CA ILE A 976 -21.59 -22.14 29.42
C ILE A 976 -22.50 -23.33 29.17
N GLN A 977 -22.49 -23.82 27.93
CA GLN A 977 -23.15 -25.07 27.55
C GLN A 977 -22.13 -26.21 27.52
N PHE A 978 -22.35 -27.24 28.33
CA PHE A 978 -21.63 -28.50 28.24
C PHE A 978 -22.33 -29.43 27.25
N VAL A 979 -21.64 -29.86 26.21
CA VAL A 979 -22.19 -30.80 25.22
C VAL A 979 -21.37 -32.07 25.20
N THR A 980 -22.01 -33.24 25.27
CA THR A 980 -21.28 -34.49 25.18
C THR A 980 -21.01 -34.83 23.71
N THR A 981 -19.94 -35.58 23.43
CA THR A 981 -19.62 -36.02 22.07
C THR A 981 -20.72 -36.91 21.44
N ASP A 982 -21.71 -37.37 22.20
CA ASP A 982 -22.82 -38.20 21.72
C ASP A 982 -24.07 -37.36 21.31
N ASP A 983 -24.12 -36.07 21.65
CA ASP A 983 -25.29 -35.18 21.43
C ASP A 983 -25.30 -34.45 20.07
N PHE A 984 -24.40 -34.79 19.15
CA PHE A 984 -24.30 -34.13 17.83
C PHE A 984 -25.64 -34.13 17.06
N GLY A 985 -26.44 -35.20 17.20
CA GLY A 985 -27.77 -35.28 16.58
C GLY A 985 -28.78 -34.27 17.13
N ILE A 986 -28.67 -33.90 18.41
CA ILE A 986 -29.61 -33.01 19.10
C ILE A 986 -29.26 -31.55 18.78
N VAL A 987 -27.98 -31.18 18.88
CA VAL A 987 -27.48 -29.83 18.55
C VAL A 987 -27.78 -29.48 17.09
N LEU A 988 -27.68 -30.46 16.18
CA LEU A 988 -28.00 -30.26 14.79
C LEU A 988 -29.51 -30.02 14.57
N GLU A 989 -30.39 -30.75 15.25
CA GLU A 989 -31.84 -30.54 15.16
C GLU A 989 -32.27 -29.18 15.73
N GLU A 990 -31.62 -28.73 16.80
CA GLU A 990 -31.90 -27.46 17.46
C GLU A 990 -31.51 -26.26 16.57
N LEU A 991 -30.31 -26.27 15.98
CA LEU A 991 -29.85 -25.25 15.02
C LEU A 991 -30.65 -25.23 13.71
N ILE A 992 -31.24 -26.36 13.31
CA ILE A 992 -32.16 -26.43 12.16
C ILE A 992 -33.52 -25.82 12.52
N SER A 993 -34.00 -26.08 13.74
CA SER A 993 -35.30 -25.59 14.22
C SER A 993 -35.33 -24.10 14.55
N SER A 994 -34.18 -23.53 14.94
CA SER A 994 -34.01 -22.08 15.21
C SER A 994 -33.99 -21.22 13.93
N GLY A 995 -33.86 -21.84 12.75
CA GLY A 995 -33.78 -21.14 11.47
C GLY A 995 -32.41 -20.52 11.16
N GLU A 996 -31.43 -20.72 12.04
CA GLU A 996 -30.05 -20.23 11.88
C GLU A 996 -29.27 -20.97 10.79
N ILE A 997 -29.76 -22.13 10.34
CA ILE A 997 -29.22 -22.89 9.21
C ILE A 997 -30.30 -23.04 8.12
N ARG A 998 -29.99 -22.60 6.89
CA ARG A 998 -30.91 -22.76 5.75
C ARG A 998 -31.12 -24.26 5.41
N HIS A 999 -32.38 -24.62 5.13
CA HIS A 999 -32.87 -26.00 4.93
C HIS A 999 -32.05 -26.92 3.97
N PRO A 1000 -31.35 -26.44 2.92
CA PRO A 1000 -30.50 -27.30 2.10
C PRO A 1000 -29.23 -27.81 2.80
N LEU A 1001 -28.61 -26.99 3.66
CA LEU A 1001 -27.37 -27.34 4.39
C LEU A 1001 -27.65 -28.29 5.56
N ALA A 1002 -28.76 -28.05 6.26
CA ALA A 1002 -29.29 -28.92 7.31
C ALA A 1002 -29.35 -30.40 6.89
N LYS A 1003 -29.98 -30.65 5.72
CA LYS A 1003 -30.20 -31.99 5.17
C LYS A 1003 -28.89 -32.70 4.79
N GLN A 1004 -27.88 -31.93 4.39
CA GLN A 1004 -26.56 -32.44 4.04
C GLN A 1004 -25.79 -32.92 5.27
N LEU A 1005 -25.80 -32.14 6.35
CA LEU A 1005 -25.13 -32.49 7.60
C LEU A 1005 -25.79 -33.70 8.30
N THR A 1006 -27.12 -33.74 8.32
CA THR A 1006 -27.87 -34.87 8.91
C THR A 1006 -27.60 -36.18 8.15
N ASN A 1007 -27.45 -36.12 6.82
CA ASN A 1007 -27.14 -37.30 6.01
C ASN A 1007 -25.70 -37.79 6.26
N ALA A 1008 -24.73 -36.89 6.37
CA ALA A 1008 -23.34 -37.24 6.68
C ALA A 1008 -23.18 -37.85 8.06
N TYR A 1009 -23.87 -37.31 9.06
CA TYR A 1009 -23.88 -37.85 10.42
C TYR A 1009 -24.56 -39.22 10.49
N LYS A 1010 -25.66 -39.43 9.74
CA LYS A 1010 -26.29 -40.76 9.62
C LYS A 1010 -25.39 -41.77 8.92
N LEU A 1011 -24.62 -41.35 7.91
CA LEU A 1011 -23.58 -42.17 7.27
C LEU A 1011 -22.46 -42.57 8.24
N TYR A 1012 -22.08 -41.68 9.15
CA TYR A 1012 -21.09 -41.93 10.19
C TYR A 1012 -21.62 -42.83 11.33
N GLN A 1013 -22.87 -42.66 11.77
CA GLN A 1013 -23.45 -43.42 12.89
C GLN A 1013 -23.87 -44.87 12.55
N TYR A 1014 -24.20 -45.21 11.31
CA TYR A 1014 -24.98 -46.43 11.01
C TYR A 1014 -24.37 -47.52 10.15
N HIS A 1015 -23.09 -47.49 9.73
CA HIS A 1015 -22.57 -48.54 8.82
C HIS A 1015 -21.16 -49.08 9.12
N ASP A 1016 -21.10 -50.39 9.33
CA ASP A 1016 -19.90 -51.24 9.43
C ASP A 1016 -19.36 -51.66 8.03
N GLU A 1017 -19.54 -50.81 7.01
CA GLU A 1017 -19.09 -51.09 5.64
C GLU A 1017 -17.78 -50.36 5.31
N LYS A 1018 -16.77 -51.13 4.85
CA LYS A 1018 -15.46 -50.61 4.41
C LYS A 1018 -15.63 -49.50 3.37
N GLY A 1019 -15.32 -48.26 3.78
CA GLY A 1019 -15.28 -47.08 2.92
C GLY A 1019 -16.26 -45.95 3.31
N ALA A 1020 -17.22 -46.21 4.21
CA ALA A 1020 -18.18 -45.21 4.68
C ALA A 1020 -17.49 -44.06 5.43
N GLU A 1021 -16.50 -44.37 6.27
CA GLU A 1021 -15.70 -43.39 7.03
C GLU A 1021 -14.92 -42.44 6.10
N GLN A 1022 -14.31 -42.98 5.04
CA GLN A 1022 -13.55 -42.17 4.07
C GLN A 1022 -14.46 -41.25 3.24
N GLN A 1023 -15.68 -41.69 2.93
CA GLN A 1023 -16.68 -40.86 2.25
C GLN A 1023 -17.26 -39.80 3.18
N ALA A 1024 -17.56 -40.14 4.44
CA ALA A 1024 -18.03 -39.20 5.44
C ALA A 1024 -16.96 -38.12 5.74
N THR A 1025 -15.69 -38.52 5.88
CA THR A 1025 -14.58 -37.60 6.13
C THR A 1025 -14.36 -36.65 4.95
N LYS A 1026 -14.34 -37.16 3.71
CA LYS A 1026 -14.24 -36.31 2.51
C LYS A 1026 -15.43 -35.35 2.37
N PHE A 1027 -16.62 -35.81 2.75
CA PHE A 1027 -17.81 -34.97 2.75
C PHE A 1027 -17.72 -33.86 3.80
N LEU A 1028 -17.32 -34.18 5.04
CA LEU A 1028 -17.15 -33.22 6.14
C LEU A 1028 -16.04 -32.19 5.85
N GLN A 1029 -14.94 -32.60 5.21
CA GLN A 1029 -13.87 -31.70 4.78
C GLN A 1029 -14.33 -30.74 3.67
N LYS A 1030 -15.09 -31.24 2.68
CA LYS A 1030 -15.69 -30.37 1.65
C LYS A 1030 -16.72 -29.41 2.24
N PHE A 1031 -17.52 -29.88 3.18
CA PHE A 1031 -18.50 -29.06 3.88
C PHE A 1031 -17.82 -27.94 4.68
N LYS A 1032 -16.73 -28.24 5.41
CA LYS A 1032 -15.92 -27.22 6.10
C LYS A 1032 -15.44 -26.12 5.14
N ALA A 1033 -14.87 -26.50 4.00
CA ALA A 1033 -14.39 -25.55 3.00
C ALA A 1033 -15.52 -24.70 2.38
N GLN A 1034 -16.71 -25.29 2.22
CA GLN A 1034 -17.89 -24.55 1.73
C GLN A 1034 -18.38 -23.50 2.75
N MET A 1035 -18.33 -23.83 4.04
CA MET A 1035 -18.71 -22.92 5.13
C MET A 1035 -17.72 -21.75 5.28
N GLU A 1036 -16.41 -22.02 5.17
CA GLU A 1036 -15.36 -20.99 5.21
C GLU A 1036 -15.46 -19.98 4.06
N LYS A 1037 -16.01 -20.39 2.91
CA LYS A 1037 -16.18 -19.51 1.74
C LYS A 1037 -17.48 -18.70 1.72
N LYS A 1038 -18.51 -19.10 2.49
CA LYS A 1038 -19.84 -18.46 2.46
C LYS A 1038 -20.39 -18.23 3.89
N PRO A 1039 -19.72 -17.40 4.72
CA PRO A 1039 -20.09 -17.18 6.12
C PRO A 1039 -21.50 -16.59 6.28
N ALA A 1040 -21.99 -15.79 5.33
CA ALA A 1040 -23.32 -15.17 5.36
C ALA A 1040 -24.53 -16.14 5.32
N LEU A 1041 -24.31 -17.46 5.20
CA LEU A 1041 -25.37 -18.48 5.15
C LEU A 1041 -25.80 -19.00 6.54
N ILE A 1042 -25.03 -18.73 7.58
CA ILE A 1042 -25.31 -19.05 8.99
C ILE A 1042 -24.79 -17.91 9.89
N SER A 1043 -25.21 -17.82 11.15
CA SER A 1043 -24.66 -16.82 12.07
C SER A 1043 -23.19 -17.13 12.42
N ASP A 1044 -22.39 -16.12 12.76
CA ASP A 1044 -21.00 -16.33 13.20
C ASP A 1044 -20.91 -17.24 14.43
N GLN A 1045 -21.88 -17.13 15.34
CA GLN A 1045 -21.99 -18.00 16.51
C GLN A 1045 -22.27 -19.46 16.12
N ALA A 1046 -23.21 -19.70 15.20
CA ALA A 1046 -23.46 -21.04 14.67
C ALA A 1046 -22.25 -21.57 13.90
N TYR A 1047 -21.50 -20.70 13.22
CA TYR A 1047 -20.33 -21.07 12.44
C TYR A 1047 -19.18 -21.54 13.31
N GLN A 1048 -18.83 -20.79 14.37
CA GLN A 1048 -17.78 -21.23 15.29
C GLN A 1048 -18.16 -22.52 16.00
N THR A 1049 -19.43 -22.68 16.37
CA THR A 1049 -19.95 -23.90 16.98
C THR A 1049 -19.83 -25.11 16.04
N LEU A 1050 -20.30 -25.00 14.79
CA LEU A 1050 -20.17 -26.05 13.76
C LEU A 1050 -18.71 -26.35 13.42
N LYS A 1051 -17.85 -25.34 13.35
CA LYS A 1051 -16.43 -25.47 13.04
C LYS A 1051 -15.72 -26.32 14.08
N GLN A 1052 -15.91 -26.03 15.36
CA GLN A 1052 -15.31 -26.81 16.46
C GLN A 1052 -15.78 -28.27 16.45
N ILE A 1053 -17.05 -28.49 16.17
CA ILE A 1053 -17.62 -29.83 16.11
C ILE A 1053 -17.09 -30.62 14.89
N ILE A 1054 -17.02 -30.01 13.71
CA ILE A 1054 -16.48 -30.65 12.50
C ILE A 1054 -14.99 -30.97 12.65
N LEU A 1055 -14.22 -30.07 13.28
CA LEU A 1055 -12.80 -30.30 13.55
C LEU A 1055 -12.60 -31.52 14.46
N LYS A 1056 -13.40 -31.67 15.52
CA LYS A 1056 -13.34 -32.85 16.40
C LYS A 1056 -13.82 -34.13 15.73
N LEU A 1057 -14.83 -34.07 14.84
CA LEU A 1057 -15.30 -35.23 14.07
C LEU A 1057 -14.30 -35.70 13.01
N ILE A 1058 -13.47 -34.81 12.46
CA ILE A 1058 -12.37 -35.19 11.55
C ILE A 1058 -11.21 -35.81 12.33
N GLN A 1059 -11.04 -35.42 13.60
CA GLN A 1059 -9.94 -35.85 14.46
C GLN A 1059 -10.17 -37.24 15.10
N LYS A 1060 -11.43 -37.66 15.25
CA LYS A 1060 -11.88 -38.96 15.78
C LYS A 1060 -12.11 -39.95 14.66
#